data_AF-A0A270BMH2-F1
#
_entry.id   AF-A0A270BMH2-F1
#
_cell.length_a   1.000
_cell.length_b   1.000
_cell.length_c   1.000
_cell.angle_alpha   90.00
_cell.angle_beta   90.00
_cell.angle_gamma   90.00
#
_symmetry.space_group_name_H-M   'P 1'
#
loop_
_entity.id
_entity.type
_entity.pdbx_description
1 polymer ?
#
loop_
_entity_poly.entity_id
_entity_poly.type
_entity_poly.pdbx_seq_one_letter_code
_entity_poly.pdbx_strand_id
1 'polypeptide(L)'
;MRLKWKIGLFAGVVVLAAGGGTIFSATQDATWLKTRLSDAVEQNTGRHLSIGALHVWVLPFPWVEAQDVRLSGVEPGGADVLAVKQVRARLSIMPLFSHRIALRDVSIINPGITLRRLSDGRADWLLTPPPPAPQSGSATPSGAVRMHWNISVSDLTIFQATVQWDDAITRYSGQFGLGRARIRGLDGTAPDVDIQGEKGAGRFSLTGQTGPLWPMDAQLPVQLRMSLSNGGHSIGLAHLDGVITAPRAERAYNLHMGGSVGQLRDLNVFFPHANLPDAQNLSVDLSVGGSGDAPQMQSLHVRTGRIDLGQWLPQVVLARMVVDAATPVAPLSLHVDGQMGGQPVAINGSAGTLQQLGQMQSQAEAPVDLALTQGSASVQVKGTLGAAHSALDVQGQLDHLAFGTQWPEATGLHVAGHVESAQTQQLYKNHTFANILHGLALSGDVQAQAMNWQGVAWTQVQTHVALGNGRLALDPIHAVGNGQQQVARVVYDLSGPQAQIEASARSVFLPLAVVQNWMNVAPDMHGTVQFVGALSTQGDTPSARTHNLVGHVGASVVDGSIGSTLLRSLLGPQVPVKGQMPIRCFGVHTQFAEGVAHIDQVGLESDILHLRGHGSVTLETHALNLQLAPQVLLGGASASSTLHVSGTWTNPQVSMAPAGDGRFGITIGGGGGSDDGTSCTGLLATAREGAEGPAPTIVRKKASKEEKIMNMLHGLGLFR
;
A
#
# COMPACT_ATOMS: atom_id res chain seq x y z
N MET A 1 1.63 74.64 -60.72
CA MET A 1 2.90 74.09 -60.17
C MET A 1 2.97 73.97 -58.63
N ARG A 2 1.94 74.31 -57.83
CA ARG A 2 2.06 74.37 -56.34
C ARG A 2 1.47 73.19 -55.55
N LEU A 3 0.94 72.15 -56.19
CA LEU A 3 0.29 71.01 -55.49
C LEU A 3 1.21 69.78 -55.33
N LYS A 4 2.10 69.51 -56.30
CA LYS A 4 3.06 68.38 -56.22
C LYS A 4 4.13 68.58 -55.12
N TRP A 5 4.49 69.82 -54.82
CA TRP A 5 5.48 70.13 -53.78
C TRP A 5 4.92 69.98 -52.35
N LYS A 6 3.61 70.18 -52.16
CA LYS A 6 2.95 70.03 -50.84
C LYS A 6 2.72 68.57 -50.46
N ILE A 7 2.46 67.69 -51.43
CA ILE A 7 2.29 66.24 -51.18
C ILE A 7 3.64 65.59 -50.87
N GLY A 8 4.72 65.99 -51.56
CA GLY A 8 6.07 65.50 -51.28
C GLY A 8 6.61 65.94 -49.92
N LEU A 9 6.26 67.15 -49.46
CA LEU A 9 6.68 67.67 -48.15
C LEU A 9 5.87 67.05 -47.00
N PHE A 10 4.58 66.75 -47.21
CA PHE A 10 3.76 66.02 -46.23
C PHE A 10 4.18 64.54 -46.13
N ALA A 11 4.45 63.88 -47.26
CA ALA A 11 4.98 62.51 -47.27
C ALA A 11 6.41 62.45 -46.69
N GLY A 12 7.26 63.44 -46.97
CA GLY A 12 8.60 63.57 -46.41
C GLY A 12 8.60 63.83 -44.90
N VAL A 13 7.66 64.63 -44.38
CA VAL A 13 7.49 64.87 -42.93
C VAL A 13 6.88 63.66 -42.23
N VAL A 14 5.97 62.91 -42.86
CA VAL A 14 5.46 61.65 -42.31
C VAL A 14 6.56 60.57 -42.31
N VAL A 15 7.40 60.51 -43.33
CA VAL A 15 8.55 59.58 -43.40
C VAL A 15 9.70 60.01 -42.50
N LEU A 16 9.91 61.31 -42.24
CA LEU A 16 10.87 61.81 -41.24
C LEU A 16 10.34 61.75 -39.80
N ALA A 17 9.03 61.84 -39.58
CA ALA A 17 8.41 61.61 -38.28
C ALA A 17 8.35 60.10 -37.96
N ALA A 18 8.07 59.27 -38.97
CA ALA A 18 8.13 57.81 -38.84
C ALA A 18 9.57 57.27 -38.82
N GLY A 19 10.50 57.88 -39.57
CA GLY A 19 11.91 57.46 -39.69
C GLY A 19 12.85 58.12 -38.67
N GLY A 20 12.52 59.32 -38.17
CA GLY A 20 13.25 60.01 -37.10
C GLY A 20 12.73 59.67 -35.69
N GLY A 21 11.42 59.42 -35.55
CA GLY A 21 10.81 58.95 -34.30
C GLY A 21 11.13 57.49 -33.96
N THR A 22 11.54 56.69 -34.95
CA THR A 22 11.96 55.29 -34.77
C THR A 22 13.36 55.15 -34.20
N ILE A 23 14.24 56.14 -34.37
CA ILE A 23 15.63 56.07 -33.88
C ILE A 23 15.75 56.59 -32.45
N PHE A 24 14.96 57.57 -32.02
CA PHE A 24 15.14 58.21 -30.71
C PHE A 24 14.50 57.45 -29.52
N SER A 25 13.48 56.61 -29.75
CA SER A 25 12.85 55.83 -28.66
C SER A 25 13.39 54.40 -28.50
N ALA A 26 14.34 53.97 -29.32
CA ALA A 26 14.75 52.57 -29.40
C ALA A 26 15.74 52.10 -28.30
N THR A 27 16.23 52.96 -27.39
CA THR A 27 17.39 52.59 -26.54
C THR A 27 17.44 53.14 -25.10
N GLN A 28 16.42 53.83 -24.57
CA GLN A 28 16.50 54.34 -23.19
C GLN A 28 16.00 53.33 -22.17
N ASP A 29 16.94 52.72 -21.43
CA ASP A 29 16.64 51.92 -20.23
C ASP A 29 16.02 52.82 -19.14
N ALA A 30 14.75 52.59 -18.82
CA ALA A 30 13.95 53.47 -17.97
C ALA A 30 14.25 53.26 -16.47
N THR A 31 15.46 53.60 -16.04
CA THR A 31 15.95 53.35 -14.66
C THR A 31 15.06 53.99 -13.58
N TRP A 32 14.56 55.21 -13.81
CA TRP A 32 13.65 55.90 -12.87
C TRP A 32 12.31 55.15 -12.67
N LEU A 33 11.84 54.46 -13.72
CA LEU A 33 10.60 53.69 -13.68
C LEU A 33 10.80 52.35 -12.97
N LYS A 34 11.98 51.71 -13.14
CA LYS A 34 12.36 50.51 -12.39
C LYS A 34 12.30 50.75 -10.88
N THR A 35 12.94 51.83 -10.40
CA THR A 35 12.95 52.16 -8.96
C THR A 35 11.54 52.38 -8.42
N ARG A 36 10.72 53.17 -9.12
CA ARG A 36 9.33 53.41 -8.68
C ARG A 36 8.47 52.15 -8.67
N LEU A 37 8.63 51.27 -9.67
CA LEU A 37 7.90 50.00 -9.71
C LEU A 37 8.35 49.06 -8.58
N SER A 38 9.66 49.01 -8.30
CA SER A 38 10.21 48.26 -7.17
C SER A 38 9.64 48.75 -5.84
N ASP A 39 9.73 50.05 -5.58
CA ASP A 39 9.24 50.65 -4.33
C ASP A 39 7.73 50.43 -4.16
N ALA A 40 6.95 50.57 -5.23
CA ALA A 40 5.50 50.35 -5.18
C ALA A 40 5.16 48.88 -4.91
N VAL A 41 5.86 47.92 -5.52
CA VAL A 41 5.63 46.50 -5.26
C VAL A 41 6.05 46.15 -3.82
N GLU A 42 7.19 46.65 -3.35
CA GLU A 42 7.66 46.42 -1.99
C GLU A 42 6.69 46.98 -0.94
N GLN A 43 6.18 48.19 -1.14
CA GLN A 43 5.18 48.79 -0.24
C GLN A 43 3.85 48.06 -0.20
N ASN A 44 3.39 47.48 -1.32
CA ASN A 44 2.10 46.81 -1.40
C ASN A 44 2.16 45.30 -1.10
N THR A 45 3.32 44.67 -1.28
CA THR A 45 3.45 43.20 -1.17
C THR A 45 4.42 42.75 -0.08
N GLY A 46 5.31 43.65 0.38
CA GLY A 46 6.42 43.29 1.26
C GLY A 46 7.48 42.42 0.58
N ARG A 47 7.55 42.43 -0.77
CA ARG A 47 8.51 41.67 -1.57
C ARG A 47 9.33 42.61 -2.45
N HIS A 48 10.62 42.32 -2.55
CA HIS A 48 11.54 43.11 -3.36
C HIS A 48 11.44 42.68 -4.83
N LEU A 49 11.18 43.65 -5.72
CA LEU A 49 11.11 43.43 -7.16
C LEU A 49 12.39 43.96 -7.82
N SER A 50 13.14 43.08 -8.47
CA SER A 50 14.26 43.46 -9.31
C SER A 50 13.91 43.33 -10.80
N ILE A 51 14.39 44.27 -11.61
CA ILE A 51 14.19 44.30 -13.07
C ILE A 51 15.56 44.57 -13.71
N GLY A 52 16.06 43.61 -14.49
CA GLY A 52 17.35 43.74 -15.18
C GLY A 52 17.36 44.89 -16.20
N ALA A 53 16.52 44.81 -17.23
CA ALA A 53 16.39 45.84 -18.27
C ALA A 53 14.91 46.23 -18.48
N LEU A 54 14.63 47.52 -18.69
CA LEU A 54 13.27 48.01 -18.93
C LEU A 54 13.25 48.94 -20.15
N HIS A 55 12.66 48.46 -21.24
CA HIS A 55 12.54 49.19 -22.50
C HIS A 55 11.10 49.66 -22.72
N VAL A 56 10.94 50.89 -23.21
CA VAL A 56 9.63 51.49 -23.50
C VAL A 56 9.64 52.01 -24.93
N TRP A 57 8.82 51.41 -25.79
CA TRP A 57 8.63 51.88 -27.16
C TRP A 57 7.33 52.65 -27.26
N VAL A 58 7.36 53.80 -27.91
CA VAL A 58 6.23 54.75 -27.91
C VAL A 58 5.45 54.74 -29.23
N LEU A 59 6.07 54.34 -30.36
CA LEU A 59 5.49 54.43 -31.71
C LEU A 59 5.76 53.18 -32.57
N PRO A 60 4.87 52.83 -33.53
CA PRO A 60 3.50 53.35 -33.73
C PRO A 60 2.47 52.79 -32.72
N PHE A 61 2.83 51.76 -31.95
CA PHE A 61 2.00 51.18 -30.89
C PHE A 61 2.81 51.08 -29.60
N PRO A 62 2.41 51.76 -28.51
CA PRO A 62 3.21 51.78 -27.30
C PRO A 62 3.24 50.42 -26.61
N TRP A 63 4.43 49.96 -26.25
CA TRP A 63 4.62 48.74 -25.48
C TRP A 63 5.83 48.85 -24.56
N VAL A 64 5.83 48.06 -23.49
CA VAL A 64 6.87 48.01 -22.47
C VAL A 64 7.42 46.58 -22.43
N GLU A 65 8.73 46.46 -22.31
CA GLU A 65 9.43 45.19 -22.09
C GLU A 65 10.30 45.25 -20.87
N ALA A 66 10.09 44.31 -19.96
CA ALA A 66 10.97 44.08 -18.83
C ALA A 66 11.70 42.74 -19.02
N GLN A 67 13.01 42.74 -18.89
CA GLN A 67 13.85 41.53 -18.93
C GLN A 67 14.42 41.24 -17.55
N ASP A 68 14.59 39.95 -17.25
CA ASP A 68 15.10 39.46 -15.97
C ASP A 68 14.35 40.06 -14.78
N VAL A 69 13.03 39.85 -14.74
CA VAL A 69 12.16 40.30 -13.66
C VAL A 69 12.16 39.25 -12.56
N ARG A 70 12.53 39.62 -11.33
CA ARG A 70 12.52 38.70 -10.19
C ARG A 70 11.82 39.32 -8.99
N LEU A 71 10.98 38.53 -8.33
CA LEU A 71 10.33 38.87 -7.08
C LEU A 71 10.91 37.97 -5.98
N SER A 72 11.43 38.59 -4.92
CA SER A 72 12.00 37.86 -3.79
C SER A 72 10.96 36.95 -3.13
N GLY A 73 11.38 35.78 -2.65
CA GLY A 73 10.52 34.91 -1.83
C GLY A 73 10.28 35.44 -0.42
N VAL A 74 9.59 34.64 0.39
CA VAL A 74 9.26 34.91 1.79
C VAL A 74 10.47 34.83 2.73
N GLU A 75 11.49 34.08 2.33
CA GLU A 75 12.75 33.95 3.05
C GLU A 75 13.75 35.01 2.55
N PRO A 76 14.23 35.92 3.41
CA PRO A 76 15.23 36.92 3.02
C PRO A 76 16.50 36.26 2.48
N GLY A 77 16.90 36.61 1.25
CA GLY A 77 18.06 36.01 0.58
C GLY A 77 17.87 34.56 0.11
N GLY A 78 16.66 33.99 0.27
CA GLY A 78 16.31 32.68 -0.25
C GLY A 78 15.95 32.70 -1.74
N ALA A 79 15.38 31.59 -2.23
CA ALA A 79 14.92 31.49 -3.62
C ALA A 79 13.80 32.49 -3.94
N ASP A 80 13.83 33.04 -5.15
CA ASP A 80 12.81 33.94 -5.70
C ASP A 80 11.47 33.19 -5.88
N VAL A 81 10.36 33.84 -5.49
CA VAL A 81 9.00 33.30 -5.71
C VAL A 81 8.61 33.36 -7.19
N LEU A 82 9.11 34.35 -7.90
CA LEU A 82 8.85 34.56 -9.32
C LEU A 82 10.14 35.02 -9.99
N ALA A 83 10.58 34.30 -11.02
CA ALA A 83 11.66 34.70 -11.90
C ALA A 83 11.16 34.62 -13.35
N VAL A 84 11.21 35.72 -14.08
CA VAL A 84 10.70 35.82 -15.45
C VAL A 84 11.80 36.33 -16.36
N LYS A 85 12.05 35.58 -17.44
CA LYS A 85 13.01 36.01 -18.47
C LYS A 85 12.58 37.30 -19.16
N GLN A 86 11.32 37.39 -19.55
CA GLN A 86 10.81 38.54 -20.31
C GLN A 86 9.31 38.75 -20.07
N VAL A 87 8.92 40.00 -19.82
CA VAL A 87 7.53 40.47 -19.76
C VAL A 87 7.34 41.51 -20.86
N ARG A 88 6.31 41.36 -21.68
CA ARG A 88 5.91 42.36 -22.70
C ARG A 88 4.49 42.81 -22.43
N ALA A 89 4.25 44.12 -22.34
CA ALA A 89 2.94 44.69 -22.08
C ALA A 89 2.61 45.76 -23.13
N ARG A 90 1.51 45.58 -23.87
CA ARG A 90 1.05 46.54 -24.87
C ARG A 90 0.06 47.53 -24.27
N LEU A 91 0.29 48.82 -24.43
CA LEU A 91 -0.61 49.86 -23.91
C LEU A 91 -1.69 50.23 -24.93
N SER A 92 -2.89 50.52 -24.42
CA SER A 92 -3.96 51.12 -25.20
C SER A 92 -3.76 52.64 -25.29
N ILE A 93 -3.82 53.21 -26.50
CA ILE A 93 -3.57 54.64 -26.73
C ILE A 93 -4.74 55.50 -26.24
N MET A 94 -5.99 55.12 -26.54
CA MET A 94 -7.18 55.93 -26.22
C MET A 94 -7.34 56.22 -24.72
N PRO A 95 -7.18 55.24 -23.80
CA PRO A 95 -7.32 55.47 -22.36
C PRO A 95 -6.23 56.39 -21.76
N LEU A 96 -5.05 56.49 -22.39
CA LEU A 96 -3.97 57.37 -21.92
C LEU A 96 -4.37 58.85 -21.96
N PHE A 97 -5.18 59.27 -22.93
CA PHE A 97 -5.76 60.63 -22.98
C PHE A 97 -6.71 60.92 -21.80
N SER A 98 -7.21 59.87 -21.14
CA SER A 98 -8.07 59.96 -19.95
C SER A 98 -7.32 59.68 -18.64
N HIS A 99 -5.98 59.71 -18.63
CA HIS A 99 -5.14 59.38 -17.47
C HIS A 99 -5.36 57.95 -16.93
N ARG A 100 -5.68 56.98 -17.80
CA ARG A 100 -5.84 55.55 -17.46
C ARG A 100 -4.81 54.70 -18.17
N ILE A 101 -4.16 53.79 -17.44
CA ILE A 101 -3.19 52.85 -18.00
C ILE A 101 -3.94 51.53 -18.25
N ALA A 102 -4.28 51.26 -19.51
CA ALA A 102 -4.92 50.01 -19.90
C ALA A 102 -3.94 49.16 -20.71
N LEU A 103 -3.55 48.01 -20.17
CA LEU A 103 -2.71 47.03 -20.82
C LEU A 103 -3.60 46.08 -21.62
N ARG A 104 -3.49 46.16 -22.95
CA ARG A 104 -4.33 45.34 -23.84
C ARG A 104 -3.89 43.88 -23.84
N ASP A 105 -2.59 43.66 -23.98
CA ASP A 105 -1.99 42.35 -24.13
C ASP A 105 -0.72 42.29 -23.26
N VAL A 106 -0.70 41.41 -22.26
CA VAL A 106 0.46 41.13 -21.42
C VAL A 106 0.96 39.72 -21.70
N SER A 107 2.23 39.59 -22.11
CA SER A 107 2.91 38.32 -22.39
C SER A 107 4.07 38.10 -21.44
N ILE A 108 4.03 37.00 -20.69
CA ILE A 108 5.07 36.57 -19.75
C ILE A 108 5.76 35.35 -20.36
N ILE A 109 7.07 35.43 -20.57
CA ILE A 109 7.85 34.40 -21.27
C ILE A 109 8.81 33.75 -20.27
N ASN A 110 8.72 32.43 -20.20
CA ASN A 110 9.53 31.57 -19.35
C ASN A 110 9.54 32.00 -17.87
N PRO A 111 8.38 32.12 -17.19
CA PRO A 111 8.35 32.35 -15.76
C PRO A 111 8.61 31.05 -14.98
N GLY A 112 9.56 31.09 -14.04
CA GLY A 112 9.70 30.14 -12.95
C GLY A 112 8.94 30.66 -11.72
N ILE A 113 7.96 29.91 -11.26
CA ILE A 113 7.15 30.21 -10.07
C ILE A 113 7.51 29.18 -9.00
N THR A 114 7.99 29.63 -7.85
CA THR A 114 8.37 28.77 -6.73
C THR A 114 7.51 29.15 -5.53
N LEU A 115 6.60 28.27 -5.11
CA LEU A 115 5.72 28.49 -3.96
C LEU A 115 6.20 27.69 -2.76
N ARG A 116 6.75 28.36 -1.76
CA ARG A 116 7.22 27.73 -0.52
C ARG A 116 6.35 28.09 0.67
N ARG A 117 6.11 27.10 1.53
CA ARG A 117 5.69 27.32 2.91
C ARG A 117 6.73 26.75 3.85
N LEU A 118 7.31 27.63 4.66
CA LEU A 118 8.36 27.30 5.61
C LEU A 118 7.77 26.59 6.83
N SER A 119 8.65 25.94 7.61
CA SER A 119 8.26 25.25 8.84
C SER A 119 7.73 26.19 9.93
N ASP A 120 8.04 27.49 9.85
CA ASP A 120 7.55 28.53 10.75
C ASP A 120 6.16 29.10 10.35
N GLY A 121 5.54 28.57 9.28
CA GLY A 121 4.22 29.00 8.81
C GLY A 121 4.24 30.14 7.80
N ARG A 122 5.37 30.81 7.58
CA ARG A 122 5.48 31.82 6.53
C ARG A 122 5.36 31.18 5.14
N ALA A 123 4.61 31.81 4.24
CA ALA A 123 4.36 31.28 2.91
C ALA A 123 4.50 32.34 1.81
N ASP A 124 4.96 31.94 0.63
CA ASP A 124 5.19 32.83 -0.51
C ASP A 124 3.91 33.49 -1.03
N TRP A 125 2.76 32.81 -0.93
CA TRP A 125 1.46 33.34 -1.35
C TRP A 125 0.81 34.29 -0.32
N LEU A 126 1.42 34.45 0.86
CA LEU A 126 0.98 35.41 1.88
C LEU A 126 1.79 36.70 1.75
N LEU A 127 1.19 37.69 1.07
CA LEU A 127 1.77 39.01 0.90
C LEU A 127 1.38 39.89 2.10
N THR A 128 2.37 40.48 2.76
CA THR A 128 2.15 41.33 3.93
C THR A 128 2.86 42.66 3.71
N PRO A 129 2.13 43.77 3.50
CA PRO A 129 2.72 45.09 3.39
C PRO A 129 3.59 45.41 4.61
N PRO A 130 4.74 46.09 4.43
CA PRO A 130 5.55 46.56 5.55
C PRO A 130 4.72 47.48 6.48
N PRO A 131 4.94 47.45 7.80
CA PRO A 131 4.33 48.42 8.71
C PRO A 131 4.68 49.85 8.29
N PRO A 132 3.72 50.80 8.32
CA PRO A 132 4.03 52.18 7.99
C PRO A 132 5.11 52.71 8.94
N ALA A 133 6.18 53.29 8.39
CA ALA A 133 7.28 53.83 9.18
C ALA A 133 6.77 54.93 10.14
N PRO A 134 7.22 54.96 11.42
CA PRO A 134 6.85 56.01 12.34
C PRO A 134 7.33 57.37 11.81
N GLN A 135 6.37 58.24 11.48
CA GLN A 135 6.64 59.60 11.00
C GLN A 135 7.31 60.42 12.11
N SER A 136 8.64 60.47 12.08
CA SER A 136 9.40 61.41 12.90
C SER A 136 9.60 62.69 12.10
N GLY A 137 8.90 63.75 12.49
CA GLY A 137 9.15 65.11 12.00
C GLY A 137 8.00 65.71 11.20
N SER A 138 7.47 66.82 11.73
CA SER A 138 6.50 67.71 11.11
C SER A 138 6.98 68.23 9.75
N ALA A 139 6.49 67.62 8.67
CA ALA A 139 6.52 68.19 7.32
C ALA A 139 5.13 68.71 6.96
N THR A 140 5.06 70.00 6.65
CA THR A 140 3.89 70.72 6.10
C THR A 140 3.37 69.97 4.86
N PRO A 141 2.04 69.86 4.64
CA PRO A 141 1.50 69.12 3.50
C PRO A 141 1.81 69.87 2.20
N SER A 142 2.93 69.55 1.56
CA SER A 142 3.09 69.85 0.14
C SER A 142 2.12 68.96 -0.61
N GLY A 143 1.20 69.58 -1.36
CA GLY A 143 0.23 68.91 -2.20
C GLY A 143 0.91 68.09 -3.30
N ALA A 144 1.41 66.91 -2.93
CA ALA A 144 1.74 65.87 -3.88
C ALA A 144 0.42 65.39 -4.47
N VAL A 145 0.15 65.79 -5.72
CA VAL A 145 -0.93 65.25 -6.54
C VAL A 145 -0.77 63.73 -6.54
N ARG A 146 -1.58 63.02 -5.74
CA ARG A 146 -1.70 61.57 -5.80
C ARG A 146 -2.46 61.27 -7.09
N MET A 147 -1.73 61.05 -8.19
CA MET A 147 -2.32 60.51 -9.41
C MET A 147 -2.71 59.05 -9.13
N HIS A 148 -4.02 58.81 -9.01
CA HIS A 148 -4.58 57.47 -8.87
C HIS A 148 -4.64 56.84 -10.27
N TRP A 149 -3.56 56.22 -10.71
CA TRP A 149 -3.55 55.49 -11.97
C TRP A 149 -4.39 54.22 -11.82
N ASN A 150 -5.54 54.17 -12.48
CA ASN A 150 -6.31 52.94 -12.62
C ASN A 150 -5.62 52.07 -13.68
N ILE A 151 -5.13 50.90 -13.27
CA ILE A 151 -4.45 49.93 -14.12
C ILE A 151 -5.44 48.81 -14.45
N SER A 152 -5.72 48.59 -15.73
CA SER A 152 -6.51 47.44 -16.19
C SER A 152 -5.68 46.56 -17.14
N VAL A 153 -5.94 45.26 -17.11
CA VAL A 153 -5.35 44.28 -18.02
C VAL A 153 -6.48 43.56 -18.75
N SER A 154 -6.45 43.53 -20.08
CA SER A 154 -7.49 42.83 -20.87
C SER A 154 -7.10 41.38 -21.15
N ASP A 155 -5.94 41.14 -21.79
CA ASP A 155 -5.45 39.79 -22.09
C ASP A 155 -4.12 39.51 -21.39
N LEU A 156 -3.99 38.31 -20.80
CA LEU A 156 -2.76 37.78 -20.21
C LEU A 156 -2.39 36.48 -20.91
N THR A 157 -1.15 36.34 -21.36
CA THR A 157 -0.59 35.09 -21.89
C THR A 157 0.74 34.77 -21.24
N ILE A 158 0.91 33.53 -20.82
CA ILE A 158 2.13 32.98 -20.25
C ILE A 158 2.63 31.88 -21.18
N PHE A 159 3.92 31.90 -21.51
CA PHE A 159 4.58 30.90 -22.35
C PHE A 159 5.66 30.18 -21.55
N GLN A 160 5.68 28.84 -21.64
CA GLN A 160 6.75 27.98 -21.11
C GLN A 160 7.05 28.24 -19.62
N ALA A 161 6.01 28.25 -18.78
CA ALA A 161 6.19 28.41 -17.33
C ALA A 161 6.65 27.11 -16.68
N THR A 162 7.39 27.24 -15.58
CA THR A 162 7.62 26.14 -14.64
C THR A 162 7.03 26.56 -13.31
N VAL A 163 6.21 25.69 -12.72
CA VAL A 163 5.63 25.90 -11.40
C VAL A 163 6.15 24.81 -10.48
N GLN A 164 6.74 25.21 -9.37
CA GLN A 164 7.23 24.32 -8.33
C GLN A 164 6.62 24.76 -6.99
N TRP A 165 6.29 23.78 -6.15
CA TRP A 165 5.90 24.04 -4.77
C TRP A 165 6.63 23.13 -3.81
N ASP A 166 6.86 23.65 -2.61
CA ASP A 166 7.45 22.93 -1.49
C ASP A 166 6.82 23.41 -0.17
N ASP A 167 6.12 22.51 0.49
CA ASP A 167 5.42 22.80 1.72
C ASP A 167 6.01 21.99 2.88
N ALA A 168 6.81 22.66 3.71
CA ALA A 168 7.49 22.05 4.84
C ALA A 168 6.52 21.59 5.95
N ILE A 169 5.28 22.12 5.99
CA ILE A 169 4.28 21.75 7.00
C ILE A 169 3.57 20.46 6.59
N THR A 170 3.08 20.38 5.35
CA THR A 170 2.38 19.17 4.87
C THR A 170 3.33 18.10 4.33
N ARG A 171 4.60 18.46 4.10
CA ARG A 171 5.61 17.65 3.40
C ARG A 171 5.19 17.28 1.98
N TYR A 172 4.37 18.11 1.35
CA TYR A 172 4.01 17.98 -0.06
C TYR A 172 4.87 18.89 -0.92
N SER A 173 5.47 18.32 -1.96
CA SER A 173 6.23 19.05 -2.96
C SER A 173 5.92 18.52 -4.35
N GLY A 174 6.24 19.31 -5.37
CA GLY A 174 6.09 18.91 -6.74
C GLY A 174 6.36 20.02 -7.73
N GLN A 175 6.27 19.66 -9.01
CA GLN A 175 6.42 20.59 -10.11
C GLN A 175 5.56 20.19 -11.30
N PHE A 176 5.19 21.16 -12.13
CA PHE A 176 4.63 20.96 -13.46
C PHE A 176 5.05 22.11 -14.39
N GLY A 177 5.03 21.83 -15.69
CA GLY A 177 5.25 22.83 -16.74
C GLY A 177 3.94 23.35 -17.32
N LEU A 178 3.91 24.60 -17.74
CA LEU A 178 2.86 25.17 -18.58
C LEU A 178 3.44 25.55 -19.93
N GLY A 179 3.04 24.86 -21.00
CA GLY A 179 3.41 25.26 -22.35
C GLY A 179 2.81 26.61 -22.71
N ARG A 180 1.54 26.82 -22.34
CA ARG A 180 0.80 28.07 -22.53
C ARG A 180 -0.29 28.23 -21.48
N ALA A 181 -0.45 29.41 -20.91
CA ALA A 181 -1.64 29.78 -20.15
C ALA A 181 -2.16 31.12 -20.66
N ARG A 182 -3.43 31.20 -21.03
CA ARG A 182 -4.04 32.40 -21.58
C ARG A 182 -5.31 32.71 -20.83
N ILE A 183 -5.49 33.98 -20.47
CA ILE A 183 -6.73 34.52 -19.96
C ILE A 183 -7.11 35.72 -20.82
N ARG A 184 -8.32 35.73 -21.38
CA ARG A 184 -8.83 36.83 -22.23
C ARG A 184 -9.97 37.56 -21.55
N GLY A 185 -10.05 38.87 -21.76
CA GLY A 185 -11.13 39.69 -21.22
C GLY A 185 -11.13 39.75 -19.68
N LEU A 186 -9.94 39.82 -19.07
CA LEU A 186 -9.72 39.98 -17.62
C LEU A 186 -10.38 41.24 -17.04
N ASP A 187 -10.59 42.25 -17.87
CA ASP A 187 -11.29 43.50 -17.56
C ASP A 187 -12.82 43.43 -17.78
N GLY A 188 -13.32 42.28 -18.22
CA GLY A 188 -14.74 42.00 -18.46
C GLY A 188 -15.41 41.21 -17.34
N THR A 189 -16.65 40.79 -17.58
CA THR A 189 -17.48 40.04 -16.61
C THR A 189 -17.37 38.53 -16.74
N ALA A 190 -16.80 38.03 -17.83
CA ALA A 190 -16.65 36.61 -18.11
C ALA A 190 -15.29 36.29 -18.77
N PRO A 191 -14.16 36.39 -18.03
CA PRO A 191 -12.86 36.04 -18.59
C PRO A 191 -12.80 34.59 -19.09
N ASP A 192 -12.22 34.40 -20.28
CA ASP A 192 -11.97 33.09 -20.90
C ASP A 192 -10.59 32.57 -20.48
N VAL A 193 -10.51 31.32 -20.05
CA VAL A 193 -9.30 30.65 -19.56
C VAL A 193 -8.95 29.51 -20.51
N ASP A 194 -7.69 29.45 -20.96
CA ASP A 194 -7.12 28.37 -21.77
C ASP A 194 -5.69 28.09 -21.31
N ILE A 195 -5.49 26.98 -20.61
CA ILE A 195 -4.21 26.56 -20.03
C ILE A 195 -3.84 25.18 -20.57
N GLN A 196 -2.58 25.03 -20.98
CA GLN A 196 -1.99 23.80 -21.46
C GLN A 196 -0.70 23.55 -20.68
N GLY A 197 -0.64 22.41 -20.02
CA GLY A 197 0.49 22.04 -19.18
C GLY A 197 0.86 20.56 -19.28
N GLU A 198 1.97 20.23 -18.64
CA GLU A 198 2.54 18.90 -18.64
C GLU A 198 3.22 18.56 -17.31
N LYS A 199 3.22 17.28 -16.98
CA LYS A 199 3.92 16.71 -15.83
C LYS A 199 4.44 15.33 -16.23
N GLY A 200 5.76 15.17 -16.29
CA GLY A 200 6.37 13.96 -16.85
C GLY A 200 5.91 13.75 -18.31
N ALA A 201 5.39 12.57 -18.61
CA ALA A 201 4.80 12.28 -19.94
C ALA A 201 3.33 12.70 -20.07
N GLY A 202 2.68 13.07 -18.97
CA GLY A 202 1.27 13.45 -18.93
C GLY A 202 1.06 14.90 -19.37
N ARG A 203 -0.02 15.16 -20.10
CA ARG A 203 -0.46 16.50 -20.52
C ARG A 203 -1.86 16.78 -20.00
N PHE A 204 -2.09 18.01 -19.59
CA PHE A 204 -3.41 18.49 -19.19
C PHE A 204 -3.78 19.77 -19.91
N SER A 205 -5.07 19.94 -20.18
CA SER A 205 -5.64 21.21 -20.64
C SER A 205 -6.74 21.65 -19.70
N LEU A 206 -6.77 22.93 -19.31
CA LEU A 206 -7.86 23.54 -18.55
C LEU A 206 -8.47 24.65 -19.40
N THR A 207 -9.74 24.54 -19.74
CA THR A 207 -10.46 25.54 -20.53
C THR A 207 -11.75 25.94 -19.84
N GLY A 208 -12.23 27.15 -20.08
CA GLY A 208 -13.52 27.58 -19.54
C GLY A 208 -13.64 29.07 -19.32
N GLN A 209 -14.60 29.47 -18.50
CA GLN A 209 -14.87 30.85 -18.16
C GLN A 209 -14.95 31.03 -16.65
N THR A 210 -14.54 32.20 -16.18
CA THR A 210 -14.73 32.63 -14.79
C THR A 210 -15.53 33.93 -14.76
N GLY A 211 -15.95 34.38 -13.59
CA GLY A 211 -16.43 35.74 -13.37
C GLY A 211 -15.27 36.74 -13.28
N PRO A 212 -15.57 38.02 -12.96
CA PRO A 212 -14.55 39.04 -12.77
C PRO A 212 -13.58 38.62 -11.66
N LEU A 213 -12.28 38.56 -11.96
CA LEU A 213 -11.24 38.23 -10.98
C LEU A 213 -10.89 39.42 -10.07
N TRP A 214 -11.24 40.64 -10.49
CA TRP A 214 -11.08 41.87 -9.73
C TRP A 214 -12.25 42.84 -9.97
N PRO A 215 -12.76 43.53 -8.93
CA PRO A 215 -12.50 43.29 -7.51
C PRO A 215 -13.15 41.98 -7.01
N MET A 216 -12.49 41.29 -6.07
CA MET A 216 -12.88 39.95 -5.60
C MET A 216 -14.12 39.92 -4.68
N ASP A 217 -14.79 41.06 -4.50
CA ASP A 217 -15.95 41.23 -3.61
C ASP A 217 -17.31 40.93 -4.28
N ALA A 218 -17.28 40.53 -5.55
CA ALA A 218 -18.45 40.17 -6.34
C ALA A 218 -18.73 38.66 -6.37
N GLN A 219 -19.86 38.31 -6.97
CA GLN A 219 -20.18 36.93 -7.36
C GLN A 219 -19.21 36.47 -8.45
N LEU A 220 -18.50 35.37 -8.20
CA LEU A 220 -17.54 34.75 -9.11
C LEU A 220 -18.12 33.43 -9.65
N PRO A 221 -18.91 33.47 -10.75
CA PRO A 221 -19.26 32.26 -11.47
C PRO A 221 -18.01 31.58 -12.03
N VAL A 222 -17.99 30.25 -12.05
CA VAL A 222 -16.90 29.45 -12.62
C VAL A 222 -17.50 28.34 -13.48
N GLN A 223 -16.90 28.10 -14.63
CA GLN A 223 -17.20 27.00 -15.53
C GLN A 223 -15.90 26.57 -16.17
N LEU A 224 -15.26 25.55 -15.60
CA LEU A 224 -13.95 25.07 -16.00
C LEU A 224 -14.04 23.58 -16.37
N ARG A 225 -13.29 23.19 -17.39
CA ARG A 225 -13.14 21.81 -17.85
C ARG A 225 -11.67 21.48 -17.95
N MET A 226 -11.27 20.37 -17.35
CA MET A 226 -9.92 19.83 -17.43
C MET A 226 -9.94 18.54 -18.26
N SER A 227 -9.00 18.40 -19.19
CA SER A 227 -8.71 17.12 -19.86
C SER A 227 -7.32 16.64 -19.49
N LEU A 228 -7.17 15.33 -19.31
CA LEU A 228 -5.92 14.65 -18.97
C LEU A 228 -5.59 13.67 -20.09
N SER A 229 -4.35 13.65 -20.54
CA SER A 229 -3.90 12.77 -21.63
C SER A 229 -2.45 12.34 -21.44
N ASN A 230 -2.09 11.22 -22.08
CA ASN A 230 -0.71 10.73 -22.18
C ASN A 230 -0.50 10.17 -23.59
N GLY A 231 0.57 10.59 -24.28
CA GLY A 231 0.85 10.14 -25.65
C GLY A 231 -0.26 10.42 -26.67
N GLY A 232 -1.13 11.43 -26.42
CA GLY A 232 -2.29 11.73 -27.26
C GLY A 232 -3.55 10.91 -26.96
N HIS A 233 -3.48 9.94 -26.04
CA HIS A 233 -4.62 9.19 -25.55
C HIS A 233 -5.26 9.90 -24.35
N SER A 234 -6.58 10.00 -24.35
CA SER A 234 -7.34 10.57 -23.23
C SER A 234 -7.29 9.65 -22.01
N ILE A 235 -6.84 10.17 -20.87
CA ILE A 235 -6.87 9.48 -19.58
C ILE A 235 -8.21 9.74 -18.88
N GLY A 236 -8.63 11.01 -18.86
CA GLY A 236 -9.81 11.41 -18.12
C GLY A 236 -10.17 12.88 -18.32
N LEU A 237 -11.32 13.25 -17.77
CA LEU A 237 -11.89 14.59 -17.82
C LEU A 237 -12.34 15.00 -16.42
N ALA A 238 -12.31 16.28 -16.12
CA ALA A 238 -12.94 16.85 -14.94
C ALA A 238 -13.62 18.18 -15.28
N HIS A 239 -14.58 18.59 -14.47
CA HIS A 239 -15.25 19.88 -14.58
C HIS A 239 -15.48 20.48 -13.20
N LEU A 240 -15.58 21.80 -13.18
CA LEU A 240 -15.96 22.62 -12.04
C LEU A 240 -16.91 23.69 -12.55
N ASP A 241 -18.16 23.62 -12.11
CA ASP A 241 -19.20 24.58 -12.46
C ASP A 241 -19.80 25.18 -11.17
N GLY A 242 -20.22 26.43 -11.19
CA GLY A 242 -20.95 27.02 -10.08
C GLY A 242 -20.57 28.45 -9.78
N VAL A 243 -20.74 28.86 -8.52
CA VAL A 243 -20.57 30.23 -8.07
C VAL A 243 -19.88 30.27 -6.72
N ILE A 244 -18.89 31.15 -6.61
CA ILE A 244 -18.29 31.56 -5.33
C ILE A 244 -18.76 32.99 -5.06
N THR A 245 -19.40 33.22 -3.92
CA THR A 245 -19.87 34.54 -3.51
C THR A 245 -18.99 35.01 -2.36
N ALA A 246 -18.25 36.11 -2.53
CA ALA A 246 -17.27 36.57 -1.54
C ALA A 246 -17.48 38.02 -1.08
N PRO A 247 -18.62 38.40 -0.47
CA PRO A 247 -18.72 39.68 0.20
C PRO A 247 -17.72 39.74 1.37
N ARG A 248 -17.30 40.96 1.75
CA ARG A 248 -16.27 41.22 2.79
C ARG A 248 -16.52 40.56 4.17
N ALA A 249 -17.72 40.03 4.42
CA ALA A 249 -18.13 39.47 5.71
C ALA A 249 -18.15 37.93 5.76
N GLU A 250 -18.57 37.25 4.68
CA GLU A 250 -18.72 35.78 4.69
C GLU A 250 -18.69 35.23 3.26
N ARG A 251 -17.82 34.25 2.99
CA ARG A 251 -17.76 33.57 1.69
C ARG A 251 -18.86 32.51 1.62
N ALA A 252 -19.52 32.35 0.49
CA ALA A 252 -20.49 31.30 0.24
C ALA A 252 -20.14 30.53 -1.04
N TYR A 253 -20.39 29.24 -1.04
CA TYR A 253 -20.05 28.33 -2.12
C TYR A 253 -21.30 27.66 -2.67
N ASN A 254 -21.38 27.51 -3.97
CA ASN A 254 -22.30 26.60 -4.64
C ASN A 254 -21.59 26.05 -5.87
N LEU A 255 -20.86 24.95 -5.69
CA LEU A 255 -19.95 24.38 -6.67
C LEU A 255 -20.37 22.94 -6.97
N HIS A 256 -20.36 22.58 -8.25
CA HIS A 256 -20.51 21.23 -8.75
C HIS A 256 -19.18 20.83 -9.39
N MET A 257 -18.67 19.68 -8.98
CA MET A 257 -17.42 19.13 -9.48
C MET A 257 -17.66 17.69 -9.89
N GLY A 258 -17.17 17.33 -11.05
CA GLY A 258 -17.21 15.93 -11.47
C GLY A 258 -16.05 15.59 -12.38
N GLY A 259 -15.77 14.31 -12.49
CA GLY A 259 -14.72 13.82 -13.36
C GLY A 259 -14.83 12.34 -13.62
N SER A 260 -14.18 11.91 -14.68
CA SER A 260 -14.09 10.51 -15.06
C SER A 260 -12.70 10.16 -15.55
N VAL A 261 -12.29 8.92 -15.26
CA VAL A 261 -11.05 8.34 -15.74
C VAL A 261 -11.36 6.95 -16.30
N GLY A 262 -10.84 6.67 -17.51
CA GLY A 262 -11.04 5.37 -18.16
C GLY A 262 -10.37 4.25 -17.37
N GLN A 263 -9.12 4.48 -16.96
CA GLN A 263 -8.35 3.57 -16.13
C GLN A 263 -7.59 4.35 -15.05
N LEU A 264 -7.89 4.10 -13.77
CA LEU A 264 -7.37 4.89 -12.66
C LEU A 264 -5.84 4.89 -12.59
N ARG A 265 -5.21 3.77 -12.94
CA ARG A 265 -3.74 3.62 -12.94
C ARG A 265 -3.04 4.56 -13.92
N ASP A 266 -3.72 5.03 -14.96
CA ASP A 266 -3.14 5.95 -15.94
C ASP A 266 -2.83 7.32 -15.32
N LEU A 267 -3.48 7.67 -14.20
CA LEU A 267 -3.15 8.87 -13.43
C LEU A 267 -1.76 8.80 -12.76
N ASN A 268 -1.13 7.62 -12.65
CA ASN A 268 0.21 7.49 -12.10
C ASN A 268 1.25 8.32 -12.90
N VAL A 269 0.98 8.67 -14.16
CA VAL A 269 1.85 9.59 -14.92
C VAL A 269 1.94 10.98 -14.27
N PHE A 270 0.84 11.43 -13.65
CA PHE A 270 0.79 12.69 -12.89
C PHE A 270 1.15 12.47 -11.42
N PHE A 271 0.93 11.27 -10.88
CA PHE A 271 1.13 10.94 -9.46
C PHE A 271 1.93 9.62 -9.30
N PRO A 272 3.24 9.62 -9.59
CA PRO A 272 4.04 8.38 -9.68
C PRO A 272 4.17 7.62 -8.35
N HIS A 273 3.93 8.28 -7.21
CA HIS A 273 4.00 7.67 -5.88
C HIS A 273 2.64 7.30 -5.29
N ALA A 274 1.55 7.46 -6.05
CA ALA A 274 0.20 7.19 -5.55
C ALA A 274 -0.16 5.70 -5.49
N ASN A 275 0.58 4.83 -6.20
CA ASN A 275 0.35 3.38 -6.26
C ASN A 275 -1.12 2.99 -6.55
N LEU A 276 -1.72 3.65 -7.55
CA LEU A 276 -3.14 3.51 -7.86
C LEU A 276 -3.48 2.11 -8.42
N PRO A 277 -4.64 1.51 -8.03
CA PRO A 277 -5.07 0.22 -8.56
C PRO A 277 -5.51 0.25 -10.02
N ASP A 278 -5.63 -0.94 -10.60
CA ASP A 278 -6.30 -1.12 -11.89
C ASP A 278 -7.82 -1.09 -11.72
N ALA A 279 -8.38 0.12 -11.71
CA ALA A 279 -9.82 0.38 -11.66
C ALA A 279 -10.30 1.00 -12.98
N GLN A 280 -11.37 0.45 -13.55
CA GLN A 280 -11.92 0.87 -14.84
C GLN A 280 -13.16 1.76 -14.64
N ASN A 281 -13.35 2.71 -15.56
CA ASN A 281 -14.54 3.56 -15.66
C ASN A 281 -14.91 4.22 -14.32
N LEU A 282 -13.93 4.83 -13.64
CA LEU A 282 -14.18 5.60 -12.42
C LEU A 282 -14.81 6.93 -12.80
N SER A 283 -15.95 7.25 -12.19
CA SER A 283 -16.59 8.56 -12.23
C SER A 283 -16.88 9.05 -10.83
N VAL A 284 -16.62 10.33 -10.58
CA VAL A 284 -16.92 11.04 -9.34
C VAL A 284 -17.75 12.26 -9.70
N ASP A 285 -18.83 12.49 -8.97
CA ASP A 285 -19.63 13.72 -9.02
C ASP A 285 -19.91 14.15 -7.58
N LEU A 286 -19.68 15.41 -7.27
CA LEU A 286 -19.86 15.96 -5.94
C LEU A 286 -20.29 17.41 -6.00
N SER A 287 -21.10 17.80 -5.03
CA SER A 287 -21.54 19.20 -4.86
C SER A 287 -20.99 19.75 -3.56
N VAL A 288 -20.53 20.99 -3.56
CA VAL A 288 -20.01 21.69 -2.39
C VAL A 288 -20.79 22.97 -2.17
N GLY A 289 -21.22 23.18 -0.94
CA GLY A 289 -22.04 24.31 -0.52
C GLY A 289 -21.63 24.86 0.83
N GLY A 290 -22.43 25.78 1.35
CA GLY A 290 -22.24 26.37 2.68
C GLY A 290 -21.50 27.71 2.63
N SER A 291 -21.17 28.23 3.81
CA SER A 291 -20.57 29.55 4.00
C SER A 291 -19.42 29.53 5.02
N GLY A 292 -18.60 30.59 5.03
CA GLY A 292 -17.42 30.74 5.86
C GLY A 292 -16.14 30.11 5.28
N ASP A 293 -15.23 29.72 6.16
CA ASP A 293 -13.92 29.14 5.80
C ASP A 293 -13.94 27.60 5.67
N ALA A 294 -15.07 26.96 5.96
CA ALA A 294 -15.24 25.51 5.95
C ALA A 294 -16.41 25.09 5.03
N PRO A 295 -16.19 24.99 3.70
CA PRO A 295 -17.20 24.48 2.79
C PRO A 295 -17.61 23.04 3.12
N GLN A 296 -18.88 22.70 2.91
CA GLN A 296 -19.44 21.38 3.22
C GLN A 296 -19.85 20.64 1.94
N MET A 297 -19.56 19.34 1.89
CA MET A 297 -20.04 18.47 0.82
C MET A 297 -21.56 18.30 0.92
N GLN A 298 -22.27 18.64 -0.15
CA GLN A 298 -23.72 18.54 -0.29
C GLN A 298 -24.15 17.19 -0.85
N SER A 299 -23.40 16.64 -1.79
CA SER A 299 -23.65 15.31 -2.34
C SER A 299 -22.34 14.67 -2.79
N LEU A 300 -22.35 13.34 -2.89
CA LEU A 300 -21.24 12.54 -3.41
C LEU A 300 -21.80 11.34 -4.16
N HIS A 301 -21.38 11.17 -5.40
CA HIS A 301 -21.68 10.02 -6.25
C HIS A 301 -20.37 9.49 -6.84
N VAL A 302 -19.96 8.29 -6.43
CA VAL A 302 -18.79 7.61 -6.96
C VAL A 302 -19.23 6.31 -7.58
N ARG A 303 -18.78 6.05 -8.81
CA ARG A 303 -19.05 4.80 -9.51
C ARG A 303 -17.77 4.31 -10.15
N THR A 304 -17.57 3.01 -10.12
CA THR A 304 -16.44 2.33 -10.75
C THR A 304 -16.93 1.04 -11.37
N GLY A 305 -16.30 0.66 -12.47
CA GLY A 305 -16.44 -0.66 -13.07
C GLY A 305 -15.53 -1.66 -12.36
N ARG A 306 -14.87 -2.50 -13.16
CA ARG A 306 -14.00 -3.55 -12.65
C ARG A 306 -12.79 -2.96 -11.90
N ILE A 307 -12.51 -3.48 -10.71
CA ILE A 307 -11.32 -3.17 -9.92
C ILE A 307 -10.59 -4.48 -9.62
N ASP A 308 -9.35 -4.61 -10.08
CA ASP A 308 -8.49 -5.74 -9.73
C ASP A 308 -7.72 -5.43 -8.45
N LEU A 309 -8.03 -6.16 -7.37
CA LEU A 309 -7.38 -6.02 -6.08
C LEU A 309 -6.27 -7.05 -5.87
N GLY A 310 -5.90 -7.84 -6.89
CA GLY A 310 -4.96 -8.96 -6.78
C GLY A 310 -3.58 -8.61 -6.21
N GLN A 311 -3.17 -7.35 -6.32
CA GLN A 311 -1.93 -6.85 -5.69
C GLN A 311 -1.99 -6.78 -4.16
N TRP A 312 -3.19 -6.66 -3.57
CA TRP A 312 -3.40 -6.59 -2.12
C TRP A 312 -4.12 -7.82 -1.58
N LEU A 313 -5.13 -8.31 -2.31
CA LEU A 313 -5.94 -9.47 -1.96
C LEU A 313 -5.99 -10.42 -3.16
N PRO A 314 -5.17 -11.49 -3.17
CA PRO A 314 -5.20 -12.49 -4.22
C PRO A 314 -6.60 -13.05 -4.42
N GLN A 315 -7.01 -13.26 -5.67
CA GLN A 315 -8.32 -13.83 -6.05
C GLN A 315 -9.54 -12.96 -5.69
N VAL A 316 -9.35 -11.67 -5.40
CA VAL A 316 -10.44 -10.71 -5.21
C VAL A 316 -10.49 -9.74 -6.39
N VAL A 317 -11.64 -9.72 -7.08
CA VAL A 317 -11.92 -8.80 -8.18
C VAL A 317 -13.28 -8.17 -7.95
N LEU A 318 -13.35 -6.85 -7.90
CA LEU A 318 -14.63 -6.14 -7.85
C LEU A 318 -15.12 -5.95 -9.28
N ALA A 319 -16.38 -6.27 -9.56
CA ALA A 319 -17.04 -6.01 -10.83
C ALA A 319 -17.56 -4.58 -10.90
N ARG A 320 -18.02 -4.04 -9.77
CA ARG A 320 -18.58 -2.70 -9.64
C ARG A 320 -18.48 -2.23 -8.19
N MET A 321 -18.19 -0.94 -7.99
CA MET A 321 -18.39 -0.27 -6.71
C MET A 321 -19.13 1.04 -6.93
N VAL A 322 -20.11 1.29 -6.07
CA VAL A 322 -20.92 2.51 -6.04
C VAL A 322 -20.94 3.05 -4.60
N VAL A 323 -20.63 4.33 -4.47
CA VAL A 323 -20.76 5.08 -3.22
C VAL A 323 -21.67 6.27 -3.49
N ASP A 324 -22.79 6.37 -2.78
CA ASP A 324 -23.79 7.42 -3.02
C ASP A 324 -24.26 8.05 -1.71
N ALA A 325 -24.23 9.38 -1.65
CA ALA A 325 -24.87 10.21 -0.64
C ALA A 325 -25.53 11.43 -1.32
N ALA A 326 -26.85 11.49 -1.28
CA ALA A 326 -27.62 12.52 -1.96
C ALA A 326 -27.66 13.88 -1.23
N THR A 327 -27.48 13.88 0.09
CA THR A 327 -27.48 15.09 0.95
C THR A 327 -26.42 14.95 2.06
N PRO A 328 -26.04 16.03 2.76
CA PRO A 328 -25.08 15.97 3.86
C PRO A 328 -25.47 15.01 4.99
N VAL A 329 -26.76 14.84 5.21
CA VAL A 329 -27.35 14.06 6.31
C VAL A 329 -27.93 12.71 5.86
N ALA A 330 -27.97 12.44 4.56
CA ALA A 330 -28.37 11.14 4.05
C ALA A 330 -27.29 10.09 4.38
N PRO A 331 -27.67 8.83 4.69
CA PRO A 331 -26.71 7.75 4.84
C PRO A 331 -25.86 7.60 3.57
N LEU A 332 -24.54 7.52 3.74
CA LEU A 332 -23.61 7.19 2.68
C LEU A 332 -23.76 5.71 2.37
N SER A 333 -24.40 5.40 1.24
CA SER A 333 -24.61 4.03 0.80
C SER A 333 -23.39 3.49 0.07
N LEU A 334 -23.07 2.22 0.30
CA LEU A 334 -22.01 1.47 -0.36
C LEU A 334 -22.61 0.22 -1.00
N HIS A 335 -22.37 0.04 -2.28
CA HIS A 335 -22.73 -1.18 -3.02
C HIS A 335 -21.52 -1.65 -3.81
N VAL A 336 -21.07 -2.87 -3.55
CA VAL A 336 -19.93 -3.49 -4.21
C VAL A 336 -20.37 -4.86 -4.69
N ASP A 337 -20.14 -5.15 -5.97
CA ASP A 337 -20.31 -6.48 -6.54
C ASP A 337 -18.94 -7.00 -6.98
N GLY A 338 -18.66 -8.28 -6.78
CA GLY A 338 -17.37 -8.85 -7.11
C GLY A 338 -17.30 -10.36 -7.02
N GLN A 339 -16.07 -10.86 -7.00
CA GLN A 339 -15.74 -12.27 -6.82
C GLN A 339 -14.61 -12.42 -5.81
N MET A 340 -14.71 -13.46 -4.98
CA MET A 340 -13.70 -13.88 -4.01
C MET A 340 -13.47 -15.38 -4.17
N GLY A 341 -12.25 -15.82 -4.51
CA GLY A 341 -11.96 -17.23 -4.76
C GLY A 341 -12.81 -17.83 -5.90
N GLY A 342 -13.20 -17.00 -6.88
CA GLY A 342 -14.09 -17.37 -7.99
C GLY A 342 -15.58 -17.39 -7.65
N GLN A 343 -15.97 -17.20 -6.38
CA GLN A 343 -17.38 -17.15 -5.96
C GLN A 343 -17.92 -15.71 -6.01
N PRO A 344 -19.15 -15.48 -6.51
CA PRO A 344 -19.76 -14.15 -6.50
C PRO A 344 -20.02 -13.69 -5.07
N VAL A 345 -19.62 -12.46 -4.78
CA VAL A 345 -19.83 -11.80 -3.49
C VAL A 345 -20.34 -10.39 -3.71
N ALA A 346 -21.12 -9.86 -2.77
CA ALA A 346 -21.51 -8.45 -2.76
C ALA A 346 -21.35 -7.84 -1.36
N ILE A 347 -21.04 -6.55 -1.29
CA ILE A 347 -21.01 -5.78 -0.05
C ILE A 347 -22.02 -4.65 -0.19
N ASN A 348 -23.05 -4.63 0.65
CA ASN A 348 -24.09 -3.63 0.60
C ASN A 348 -24.33 -3.04 1.99
N GLY A 349 -24.62 -1.74 2.07
CA GLY A 349 -24.95 -1.12 3.35
C GLY A 349 -24.70 0.38 3.37
N SER A 350 -24.46 0.91 4.57
CA SER A 350 -24.19 2.33 4.79
C SER A 350 -23.08 2.59 5.80
N ALA A 351 -22.42 3.74 5.65
CA ALA A 351 -21.33 4.19 6.51
C ALA A 351 -21.44 5.69 6.82
N GLY A 352 -22.23 6.04 7.83
CA GLY A 352 -22.43 7.40 8.32
C GLY A 352 -23.06 8.34 7.31
N THR A 353 -22.82 9.63 7.47
CA THR A 353 -23.26 10.70 6.56
C THR A 353 -22.08 11.58 6.14
N LEU A 354 -22.20 12.33 5.04
CA LEU A 354 -21.12 13.23 4.60
C LEU A 354 -20.79 14.29 5.66
N GLN A 355 -21.80 14.78 6.40
CA GLN A 355 -21.60 15.73 7.48
C GLN A 355 -20.79 15.12 8.64
N GLN A 356 -21.10 13.88 9.02
CA GLN A 356 -20.34 13.16 10.07
C GLN A 356 -18.90 12.92 9.63
N LEU A 357 -18.68 12.47 8.39
CA LEU A 357 -17.34 12.25 7.84
C LEU A 357 -16.51 13.55 7.80
N GLY A 358 -17.13 14.68 7.43
CA GLY A 358 -16.48 16.00 7.48
C GLY A 358 -16.08 16.44 8.90
N GLN A 359 -16.78 15.95 9.92
CA GLN A 359 -16.55 16.25 11.33
C GLN A 359 -15.80 15.14 12.08
N MET A 360 -15.40 14.03 11.43
CA MET A 360 -14.72 12.92 12.12
C MET A 360 -13.43 13.35 12.83
N GLN A 361 -12.82 14.45 12.42
CA GLN A 361 -11.65 15.03 13.09
C GLN A 361 -11.97 15.59 14.50
N SER A 362 -13.24 15.88 14.82
CA SER A 362 -13.70 16.46 16.09
C SER A 362 -14.40 15.46 17.02
N GLN A 363 -14.02 14.18 16.99
CA GLN A 363 -14.60 13.07 17.79
C GLN A 363 -15.98 12.58 17.33
N ALA A 364 -16.47 12.96 16.15
CA ALA A 364 -17.74 12.43 15.65
C ALA A 364 -17.62 10.94 15.28
N GLU A 365 -18.58 10.14 15.75
CA GLU A 365 -18.76 8.75 15.36
C GLU A 365 -19.80 8.64 14.23
N ALA A 366 -19.51 7.80 13.24
CA ALA A 366 -20.31 7.51 12.08
C ALA A 366 -20.87 6.07 12.21
N PRO A 367 -22.20 5.87 12.18
CA PRO A 367 -22.77 4.53 12.24
C PRO A 367 -22.41 3.74 10.98
N VAL A 368 -22.11 2.46 11.14
CA VAL A 368 -21.83 1.53 10.05
C VAL A 368 -22.81 0.38 10.12
N ASP A 369 -23.33 -0.01 8.97
CA ASP A 369 -24.15 -1.21 8.78
C ASP A 369 -23.83 -1.74 7.38
N LEU A 370 -22.92 -2.73 7.31
CA LEU A 370 -22.45 -3.33 6.07
C LEU A 370 -22.73 -4.83 6.08
N ALA A 371 -23.20 -5.37 4.98
CA ALA A 371 -23.43 -6.80 4.81
C ALA A 371 -22.59 -7.32 3.63
N LEU A 372 -21.69 -8.25 3.90
CA LEU A 372 -21.04 -9.10 2.88
C LEU A 372 -21.96 -10.29 2.61
N THR A 373 -22.45 -10.44 1.38
CA THR A 373 -23.31 -11.54 0.95
C THR A 373 -22.60 -12.45 -0.04
N GLN A 374 -22.90 -13.74 0.04
CA GLN A 374 -22.44 -14.78 -0.88
C GLN A 374 -23.60 -15.77 -1.06
N GLY A 375 -24.27 -15.72 -2.21
CA GLY A 375 -25.49 -16.51 -2.41
C GLY A 375 -26.59 -16.14 -1.41
N SER A 376 -27.02 -17.09 -0.59
CA SER A 376 -27.97 -16.88 0.52
C SER A 376 -27.31 -16.57 1.86
N ALA A 377 -25.99 -16.74 1.96
CA ALA A 377 -25.24 -16.47 3.17
C ALA A 377 -24.86 -14.99 3.27
N SER A 378 -24.76 -14.47 4.50
CA SER A 378 -24.33 -13.10 4.76
C SER A 378 -23.62 -12.94 6.10
N VAL A 379 -22.59 -12.10 6.12
CA VAL A 379 -21.97 -11.57 7.34
C VAL A 379 -22.26 -10.07 7.42
N GLN A 380 -22.85 -9.65 8.53
CA GLN A 380 -23.15 -8.26 8.83
C GLN A 380 -22.09 -7.69 9.78
N VAL A 381 -21.72 -6.44 9.54
CA VAL A 381 -20.84 -5.62 10.36
C VAL A 381 -21.62 -4.36 10.74
N LYS A 382 -21.93 -4.19 12.02
CA LYS A 382 -22.69 -3.05 12.53
C LYS A 382 -21.96 -2.34 13.65
N GLY A 383 -22.15 -1.05 13.82
CA GLY A 383 -21.59 -0.32 14.96
C GLY A 383 -21.25 1.12 14.63
N THR A 384 -20.16 1.64 15.17
CA THR A 384 -19.69 3.01 14.94
C THR A 384 -18.21 3.08 14.58
N LEU A 385 -17.88 4.00 13.67
CA LEU A 385 -16.52 4.36 13.30
C LEU A 385 -16.25 5.82 13.66
N GLY A 386 -15.12 6.09 14.28
CA GLY A 386 -14.70 7.42 14.71
C GLY A 386 -13.19 7.53 14.67
N ALA A 387 -12.64 8.75 14.65
CA ALA A 387 -11.19 8.92 14.69
C ALA A 387 -10.58 8.53 16.06
N ALA A 388 -11.30 8.83 17.14
CA ALA A 388 -10.86 8.54 18.51
C ALA A 388 -11.27 7.13 18.96
N HIS A 389 -12.47 6.69 18.61
CA HIS A 389 -13.02 5.42 19.07
C HIS A 389 -13.83 4.76 17.95
N SER A 390 -13.86 3.43 17.92
CA SER A 390 -14.68 2.64 17.01
C SER A 390 -15.07 1.32 17.66
N ALA A 391 -16.30 0.90 17.45
CA ALA A 391 -16.85 -0.33 17.99
C ALA A 391 -17.72 -0.99 16.92
N LEU A 392 -17.44 -2.23 16.57
CA LEU A 392 -18.09 -2.97 15.48
C LEU A 392 -18.44 -4.38 15.94
N ASP A 393 -19.71 -4.74 15.80
CA ASP A 393 -20.21 -6.11 15.92
C ASP A 393 -20.20 -6.78 14.55
N VAL A 394 -19.64 -7.98 14.49
CA VAL A 394 -19.59 -8.82 13.30
C VAL A 394 -20.41 -10.08 13.58
N GLN A 395 -21.41 -10.37 12.75
CA GLN A 395 -22.23 -11.56 12.91
C GLN A 395 -22.74 -12.12 11.58
N GLY A 396 -22.78 -13.44 11.45
CA GLY A 396 -23.43 -14.11 10.34
C GLY A 396 -22.63 -15.28 9.82
N GLN A 397 -22.89 -15.65 8.56
CA GLN A 397 -22.26 -16.81 7.94
C GLN A 397 -21.89 -16.57 6.48
N LEU A 398 -20.87 -17.26 5.99
CA LEU A 398 -20.49 -17.36 4.58
C LEU A 398 -20.49 -18.84 4.17
N ASP A 399 -20.97 -19.12 2.96
CA ASP A 399 -20.99 -20.48 2.43
C ASP A 399 -19.58 -21.00 2.17
N HIS A 400 -18.68 -20.15 1.65
CA HIS A 400 -17.32 -20.53 1.29
C HIS A 400 -16.34 -19.34 1.34
N LEU A 401 -15.19 -19.53 2.00
CA LEU A 401 -14.12 -18.54 2.09
C LEU A 401 -12.79 -19.15 1.62
N ALA A 402 -12.14 -18.50 0.64
CA ALA A 402 -10.83 -18.92 0.13
C ALA A 402 -9.97 -17.72 -0.30
N PHE A 403 -8.69 -17.73 0.08
CA PHE A 403 -7.71 -16.66 -0.19
C PHE A 403 -6.43 -17.20 -0.87
N GLY A 404 -6.58 -18.12 -1.82
CA GLY A 404 -5.44 -18.80 -2.46
C GLY A 404 -4.91 -19.99 -1.65
N THR A 405 -3.89 -20.66 -2.19
CA THR A 405 -3.41 -21.97 -1.70
C THR A 405 -2.55 -21.90 -0.45
N GLN A 406 -2.10 -20.70 -0.06
CA GLN A 406 -1.34 -20.48 1.17
C GLN A 406 -2.20 -20.47 2.43
N TRP A 407 -3.53 -20.32 2.31
CA TRP A 407 -4.47 -20.28 3.43
C TRP A 407 -5.46 -21.46 3.33
N PRO A 408 -6.03 -21.93 4.46
CA PRO A 408 -7.10 -22.92 4.42
C PRO A 408 -8.34 -22.35 3.72
N GLU A 409 -9.00 -23.17 2.92
CA GLU A 409 -10.37 -22.90 2.47
C GLU A 409 -11.35 -23.35 3.55
N ALA A 410 -12.40 -22.57 3.79
CA ALA A 410 -13.42 -22.84 4.80
C ALA A 410 -14.82 -22.84 4.17
N THR A 411 -15.64 -23.81 4.56
CA THR A 411 -17.03 -23.98 4.11
C THR A 411 -17.97 -23.89 5.31
N GLY A 412 -19.08 -23.19 5.14
CA GLY A 412 -20.06 -22.95 6.21
C GLY A 412 -19.43 -22.20 7.39
N LEU A 413 -18.73 -21.09 7.09
CA LEU A 413 -18.08 -20.25 8.07
C LEU A 413 -19.12 -19.41 8.81
N HIS A 414 -19.22 -19.54 10.12
CA HIS A 414 -20.00 -18.68 10.99
C HIS A 414 -19.06 -17.83 11.85
N VAL A 415 -19.36 -16.53 11.95
CA VAL A 415 -18.59 -15.58 12.76
C VAL A 415 -19.55 -14.78 13.63
N ALA A 416 -19.20 -14.59 14.90
CA ALA A 416 -19.93 -13.73 15.82
C ALA A 416 -18.93 -13.10 16.79
N GLY A 417 -18.83 -11.78 16.84
CA GLY A 417 -17.87 -11.12 17.72
C GLY A 417 -18.00 -9.61 17.73
N HIS A 418 -17.26 -9.02 18.66
CA HIS A 418 -17.13 -7.59 18.86
C HIS A 418 -15.68 -7.16 18.64
N VAL A 419 -15.50 -6.01 17.99
CA VAL A 419 -14.20 -5.40 17.71
C VAL A 419 -14.25 -3.94 18.12
N GLU A 420 -13.34 -3.53 18.99
CA GLU A 420 -13.25 -2.18 19.53
C GLU A 420 -11.83 -1.62 19.35
N SER A 421 -11.72 -0.33 19.07
CA SER A 421 -10.46 0.40 19.15
C SER A 421 -10.68 1.75 19.81
N ALA A 422 -9.89 2.04 20.84
CA ALA A 422 -9.84 3.36 21.48
C ALA A 422 -8.84 4.32 20.80
N GLN A 423 -8.26 3.92 19.66
CA GLN A 423 -7.23 4.69 18.94
C GLN A 423 -7.31 4.49 17.42
N THR A 424 -8.51 4.49 16.84
CA THR A 424 -8.76 4.17 15.43
C THR A 424 -7.88 4.96 14.46
N GLN A 425 -7.70 6.27 14.67
CA GLN A 425 -6.87 7.10 13.80
C GLN A 425 -5.39 6.70 13.84
N GLN A 426 -4.88 6.26 14.99
CA GLN A 426 -3.49 5.80 15.11
C GLN A 426 -3.30 4.47 14.39
N LEU A 427 -4.24 3.53 14.54
CA LEU A 427 -4.24 2.27 13.80
C LEU A 427 -4.27 2.49 12.29
N TYR A 428 -5.11 3.40 11.79
CA TYR A 428 -5.16 3.73 10.36
C TYR A 428 -3.82 4.29 9.85
N LYS A 429 -3.20 5.20 10.59
CA LYS A 429 -1.90 5.81 10.23
C LYS A 429 -0.73 4.82 10.32
N ASN A 430 -0.78 3.88 11.27
CA ASN A 430 0.29 2.93 11.53
C ASN A 430 -0.26 1.56 11.94
N HIS A 431 -0.39 0.66 10.97
CA HIS A 431 -1.05 -0.65 11.10
C HIS A 431 -0.04 -1.82 11.13
N THR A 432 1.06 -1.69 11.88
CA THR A 432 1.94 -2.85 12.14
C THR A 432 1.22 -3.89 13.01
N PHE A 433 1.66 -5.16 12.94
CA PHE A 433 1.08 -6.22 13.77
C PHE A 433 1.09 -5.88 15.27
N ALA A 434 2.19 -5.32 15.79
CA ALA A 434 2.28 -4.90 17.19
C ALA A 434 1.28 -3.79 17.54
N ASN A 435 1.11 -2.79 16.67
CA ASN A 435 0.14 -1.72 16.91
C ASN A 435 -1.30 -2.23 16.90
N ILE A 436 -1.62 -3.18 16.01
CA ILE A 436 -2.94 -3.81 15.98
C ILE A 436 -3.19 -4.53 17.31
N LEU A 437 -2.22 -5.31 17.80
CA LEU A 437 -2.38 -6.03 19.07
C LEU A 437 -2.59 -5.11 20.28
N HIS A 438 -1.96 -3.94 20.32
CA HIS A 438 -2.13 -2.98 21.40
C HIS A 438 -3.37 -2.08 21.26
N GLY A 439 -3.72 -1.70 20.03
CA GLY A 439 -4.76 -0.72 19.75
C GLY A 439 -6.14 -1.30 19.48
N LEU A 440 -6.26 -2.62 19.38
CA LEU A 440 -7.51 -3.33 19.11
C LEU A 440 -7.87 -4.24 20.29
N ALA A 441 -9.14 -4.23 20.67
CA ALA A 441 -9.77 -5.27 21.46
C ALA A 441 -10.73 -6.06 20.55
N LEU A 442 -10.69 -7.38 20.61
CA LEU A 442 -11.57 -8.24 19.83
C LEU A 442 -11.97 -9.45 20.68
N SER A 443 -13.23 -9.84 20.61
CA SER A 443 -13.73 -11.05 21.27
C SER A 443 -14.81 -11.65 20.39
N GLY A 444 -14.64 -12.90 19.96
CA GLY A 444 -15.62 -13.53 19.08
C GLY A 444 -15.39 -15.01 18.84
N ASP A 445 -16.45 -15.68 18.43
CA ASP A 445 -16.47 -17.07 18.04
C ASP A 445 -16.39 -17.21 16.53
N VAL A 446 -15.53 -18.11 16.08
CA VAL A 446 -15.38 -18.49 14.67
C VAL A 446 -15.65 -19.99 14.58
N GLN A 447 -16.57 -20.38 13.69
CA GLN A 447 -16.92 -21.78 13.45
C GLN A 447 -16.91 -22.05 11.95
N ALA A 448 -16.46 -23.22 11.52
CA ALA A 448 -16.55 -23.66 10.13
C ALA A 448 -17.00 -25.12 10.08
N GLN A 449 -17.95 -25.43 9.21
CA GLN A 449 -18.44 -26.80 9.04
C GLN A 449 -17.33 -27.73 8.53
N ALA A 450 -16.57 -27.25 7.56
CA ALA A 450 -15.40 -27.93 7.03
C ALA A 450 -14.30 -26.92 6.69
N MET A 451 -13.05 -27.32 6.85
CA MET A 451 -11.89 -26.62 6.33
C MET A 451 -10.98 -27.60 5.60
N ASN A 452 -10.32 -27.15 4.56
CA ASN A 452 -9.34 -27.94 3.84
C ASN A 452 -8.08 -27.12 3.61
N TRP A 453 -6.92 -27.74 3.79
CA TRP A 453 -5.65 -27.12 3.48
C TRP A 453 -4.70 -28.14 2.87
N GLN A 454 -4.37 -27.94 1.59
CA GLN A 454 -3.43 -28.80 0.86
C GLN A 454 -3.69 -30.32 1.03
N GLY A 455 -4.96 -30.72 1.07
CA GLY A 455 -5.39 -32.12 1.16
C GLY A 455 -5.63 -32.64 2.57
N VAL A 456 -5.37 -31.84 3.61
CA VAL A 456 -5.82 -32.14 4.98
C VAL A 456 -7.16 -31.47 5.23
N ALA A 457 -8.16 -32.28 5.55
CA ALA A 457 -9.51 -31.81 5.82
C ALA A 457 -9.85 -31.90 7.31
N TRP A 458 -10.50 -30.87 7.81
CA TRP A 458 -11.11 -30.81 9.13
C TRP A 458 -12.61 -30.56 9.01
N THR A 459 -13.36 -31.03 9.98
CA THR A 459 -14.78 -30.72 10.18
C THR A 459 -15.02 -30.22 11.59
N GLN A 460 -16.16 -29.56 11.82
CA GLN A 460 -16.55 -29.03 13.14
C GLN A 460 -15.46 -28.14 13.76
N VAL A 461 -14.90 -27.26 12.95
CA VAL A 461 -13.84 -26.36 13.39
C VAL A 461 -14.49 -25.25 14.19
N GLN A 462 -14.02 -24.99 15.41
CA GLN A 462 -14.50 -23.88 16.22
C GLN A 462 -13.38 -23.33 17.10
N THR A 463 -13.33 -22.02 17.26
CA THR A 463 -12.42 -21.34 18.19
C THR A 463 -13.04 -20.08 18.73
N HIS A 464 -12.73 -19.77 19.99
CA HIS A 464 -12.91 -18.42 20.52
C HIS A 464 -11.63 -17.63 20.26
N VAL A 465 -11.77 -16.41 19.77
CA VAL A 465 -10.68 -15.47 19.50
C VAL A 465 -10.82 -14.31 20.47
N ALA A 466 -9.81 -14.08 21.29
CA ALA A 466 -9.76 -12.95 22.21
C ALA A 466 -8.46 -12.16 21.98
N LEU A 467 -8.57 -10.86 21.78
CA LEU A 467 -7.48 -9.91 21.68
C LEU A 467 -7.77 -8.75 22.63
N GLY A 468 -6.79 -8.40 23.45
CA GLY A 468 -6.86 -7.18 24.24
C GLY A 468 -5.55 -6.93 24.97
N ASN A 469 -5.20 -5.66 25.15
CA ASN A 469 -4.00 -5.24 25.88
C ASN A 469 -2.69 -5.89 25.35
N GLY A 470 -2.55 -6.07 24.03
CA GLY A 470 -1.37 -6.70 23.43
C GLY A 470 -1.37 -8.25 23.45
N ARG A 471 -2.42 -8.89 23.98
CA ARG A 471 -2.51 -10.34 24.10
C ARG A 471 -3.60 -10.93 23.19
N LEU A 472 -3.19 -11.72 22.20
CA LEU A 472 -4.05 -12.50 21.31
C LEU A 472 -4.10 -13.96 21.79
N ALA A 473 -5.31 -14.52 21.94
CA ALA A 473 -5.54 -15.90 22.31
C ALA A 473 -6.56 -16.56 21.37
N LEU A 474 -6.22 -17.75 20.90
CA LEU A 474 -7.08 -18.69 20.18
C LEU A 474 -7.22 -19.90 21.10
N ASP A 475 -8.30 -19.95 21.87
CA ASP A 475 -8.43 -20.88 23.00
C ASP A 475 -9.88 -21.22 23.33
N PRO A 476 -10.28 -22.49 23.28
CA PRO A 476 -9.64 -23.61 22.58
C PRO A 476 -9.95 -23.59 21.07
N ILE A 477 -9.03 -24.12 20.26
CA ILE A 477 -9.29 -24.49 18.86
C ILE A 477 -9.70 -25.96 18.84
N HIS A 478 -10.94 -26.24 18.51
CA HIS A 478 -11.44 -27.60 18.29
C HIS A 478 -11.60 -27.88 16.81
N ALA A 479 -11.27 -29.10 16.40
CA ALA A 479 -11.52 -29.59 15.05
C ALA A 479 -11.57 -31.11 15.04
N VAL A 480 -12.22 -31.70 14.04
CA VAL A 480 -12.16 -33.13 13.75
C VAL A 480 -11.43 -33.34 12.44
N GLY A 481 -10.33 -34.07 12.45
CA GLY A 481 -9.60 -34.39 11.21
C GLY A 481 -9.05 -35.80 11.28
N ASN A 482 -9.04 -36.52 10.15
CA ASN A 482 -8.74 -37.95 10.09
C ASN A 482 -9.56 -38.81 11.07
N GLY A 483 -10.81 -38.41 11.34
CA GLY A 483 -11.72 -39.12 12.26
C GLY A 483 -11.38 -38.94 13.74
N GLN A 484 -10.49 -38.02 14.09
CA GLN A 484 -9.97 -37.82 15.44
C GLN A 484 -10.27 -36.39 15.94
N GLN A 485 -10.62 -36.27 17.21
CA GLN A 485 -10.82 -34.98 17.88
C GLN A 485 -9.45 -34.32 18.13
N GLN A 486 -9.32 -33.07 17.70
CA GLN A 486 -8.11 -32.27 17.81
C GLN A 486 -8.42 -31.06 18.67
N VAL A 487 -7.53 -30.77 19.61
CA VAL A 487 -7.62 -29.57 20.44
C VAL A 487 -6.29 -28.85 20.42
N ALA A 488 -6.29 -27.56 20.12
CA ALA A 488 -5.11 -26.73 20.20
C ALA A 488 -5.39 -25.43 20.95
N ARG A 489 -4.34 -24.77 21.39
CA ARG A 489 -4.38 -23.45 22.00
C ARG A 489 -3.17 -22.67 21.53
N VAL A 490 -3.38 -21.43 21.12
CA VAL A 490 -2.31 -20.52 20.71
C VAL A 490 -2.50 -19.19 21.43
N VAL A 491 -1.46 -18.70 22.10
CA VAL A 491 -1.43 -17.40 22.74
C VAL A 491 -0.20 -16.65 22.26
N TYR A 492 -0.40 -15.40 21.84
CA TYR A 492 0.65 -14.46 21.49
C TYR A 492 0.48 -13.23 22.39
N ASP A 493 1.44 -12.99 23.28
CA ASP A 493 1.39 -11.93 24.27
C ASP A 493 2.52 -10.93 24.06
N LEU A 494 2.15 -9.69 23.72
CA LEU A 494 3.06 -8.56 23.55
C LEU A 494 2.88 -7.50 24.64
N SER A 495 2.20 -7.84 25.75
CA SER A 495 2.00 -6.91 26.88
C SER A 495 3.27 -6.68 27.70
N GLY A 496 4.22 -7.61 27.64
CA GLY A 496 5.51 -7.54 28.33
C GLY A 496 6.63 -6.86 27.54
N PRO A 497 7.85 -6.79 28.10
CA PRO A 497 9.02 -6.18 27.45
C PRO A 497 9.54 -6.97 26.25
N GLN A 498 9.14 -8.22 26.09
CA GLN A 498 9.44 -9.09 24.96
C GLN A 498 8.18 -9.87 24.60
N ALA A 499 7.96 -10.12 23.31
CA ALA A 499 6.85 -10.96 22.87
C ALA A 499 6.98 -12.41 23.42
N GLN A 500 5.90 -12.95 23.97
CA GLN A 500 5.78 -14.35 24.39
C GLN A 500 4.81 -15.10 23.48
N ILE A 501 5.15 -16.32 23.10
CA ILE A 501 4.30 -17.19 22.28
C ILE A 501 4.17 -18.52 23.00
N GLU A 502 2.93 -18.94 23.22
CA GLU A 502 2.59 -20.25 23.77
C GLU A 502 1.72 -20.99 22.76
N ALA A 503 2.06 -22.24 22.48
CA ALA A 503 1.26 -23.12 21.64
C ALA A 503 1.18 -24.49 22.28
N SER A 504 -0.02 -25.07 22.33
CA SER A 504 -0.20 -26.45 22.76
C SER A 504 -1.19 -27.17 21.85
N ALA A 505 -0.97 -28.47 21.66
CA ALA A 505 -1.75 -29.29 20.75
C ALA A 505 -1.94 -30.69 21.34
N ARG A 506 -3.18 -31.18 21.29
CA ARG A 506 -3.56 -32.57 21.52
C ARG A 506 -4.04 -33.13 20.19
N SER A 507 -3.12 -33.78 19.48
CA SER A 507 -3.36 -34.50 18.23
C SER A 507 -3.82 -33.59 17.06
N VAL A 508 -2.98 -32.64 16.66
CA VAL A 508 -3.26 -31.76 15.51
C VAL A 508 -2.61 -32.32 14.25
N PHE A 509 -3.38 -32.43 13.17
CA PHE A 509 -2.88 -32.95 11.89
C PHE A 509 -2.61 -31.80 10.93
N LEU A 510 -1.47 -31.76 10.28
CA LEU A 510 -1.11 -30.71 9.30
C LEU A 510 -0.50 -31.32 8.03
N PRO A 511 -0.66 -30.66 6.87
CA PRO A 511 0.03 -31.08 5.65
C PRO A 511 1.54 -30.98 5.86
N LEU A 512 2.28 -32.06 5.56
CA LEU A 512 3.73 -32.04 5.74
C LEU A 512 4.42 -31.01 4.84
N ALA A 513 3.82 -30.67 3.69
CA ALA A 513 4.30 -29.60 2.81
C ALA A 513 4.27 -28.22 3.48
N VAL A 514 3.19 -27.90 4.21
CA VAL A 514 3.04 -26.66 4.98
C VAL A 514 4.12 -26.57 6.05
N VAL A 515 4.32 -27.66 6.78
CA VAL A 515 5.30 -27.74 7.88
C VAL A 515 6.73 -27.64 7.36
N GLN A 516 7.05 -28.29 6.24
CA GLN A 516 8.35 -28.14 5.58
C GLN A 516 8.60 -26.69 5.17
N ASN A 517 7.60 -26.00 4.64
CA ASN A 517 7.72 -24.58 4.29
C ASN A 517 7.95 -23.70 5.53
N TRP A 518 7.26 -23.95 6.64
CA TRP A 518 7.50 -23.23 7.91
C TRP A 518 8.91 -23.43 8.47
N MET A 519 9.45 -24.65 8.33
CA MET A 519 10.82 -24.97 8.73
C MET A 519 11.87 -24.57 7.68
N ASN A 520 11.45 -23.99 6.55
CA ASN A 520 12.32 -23.66 5.41
C ASN A 520 13.11 -24.86 4.88
N VAL A 521 12.48 -26.04 4.84
CA VAL A 521 13.03 -27.31 4.33
C VAL A 521 12.41 -27.61 2.95
N ALA A 522 13.20 -28.23 2.07
CA ALA A 522 12.73 -28.63 0.74
C ALA A 522 11.51 -29.58 0.82
N PRO A 523 10.47 -29.40 -0.02
CA PRO A 523 9.21 -30.15 0.05
C PRO A 523 9.35 -31.55 -0.59
N ASP A 524 10.26 -32.38 -0.09
CA ASP A 524 10.54 -33.71 -0.64
C ASP A 524 9.90 -34.83 0.20
N MET A 525 9.35 -34.52 1.37
CA MET A 525 8.56 -35.45 2.17
C MET A 525 7.07 -35.21 1.94
N HIS A 526 6.31 -36.31 1.80
CA HIS A 526 4.87 -36.27 1.52
C HIS A 526 4.09 -37.02 2.60
N GLY A 527 2.92 -36.50 2.92
CA GLY A 527 1.99 -37.08 3.89
C GLY A 527 1.39 -36.03 4.83
N THR A 528 0.73 -36.52 5.86
CA THR A 528 0.12 -35.71 6.92
C THR A 528 0.88 -35.97 8.21
N VAL A 529 1.36 -34.91 8.86
CA VAL A 529 2.03 -35.00 10.15
C VAL A 529 1.04 -34.73 11.27
N GLN A 530 1.08 -35.57 12.30
CA GLN A 530 0.35 -35.39 13.54
C GLN A 530 1.30 -34.83 14.59
N PHE A 531 0.91 -33.74 15.25
CA PHE A 531 1.63 -33.10 16.34
C PHE A 531 0.91 -33.24 17.67
N VAL A 532 1.70 -33.42 18.73
CA VAL A 532 1.31 -33.33 20.13
C VAL A 532 2.36 -32.55 20.91
N GLY A 533 1.96 -31.88 21.98
CA GLY A 533 2.88 -31.27 22.93
C GLY A 533 2.56 -29.82 23.24
N ALA A 534 3.51 -29.15 23.88
CA ALA A 534 3.43 -27.75 24.27
C ALA A 534 4.77 -27.06 24.10
N LEU A 535 4.74 -25.87 23.51
CA LEU A 535 5.90 -25.02 23.27
C LEU A 535 5.62 -23.64 23.85
N SER A 536 6.66 -23.04 24.44
CA SER A 536 6.69 -21.62 24.76
C SER A 536 7.99 -20.99 24.29
N THR A 537 7.95 -19.73 23.92
CA THR A 537 9.12 -18.97 23.53
C THR A 537 8.94 -17.49 23.85
N GLN A 538 10.05 -16.79 24.05
CA GLN A 538 10.07 -15.34 24.23
C GLN A 538 11.10 -14.65 23.33
N GLY A 539 10.78 -13.46 22.83
CA GLY A 539 11.70 -12.60 22.08
C GLY A 539 11.12 -11.98 20.80
N ASP A 540 11.65 -10.82 20.44
CA ASP A 540 11.14 -10.03 19.31
C ASP A 540 11.75 -10.46 17.97
N THR A 541 12.92 -11.12 17.99
CA THR A 541 13.61 -11.61 16.78
C THR A 541 13.45 -13.13 16.60
N PRO A 542 13.50 -13.66 15.37
CA PRO A 542 13.49 -15.11 15.13
C PRO A 542 14.61 -15.87 15.86
N SER A 543 15.80 -15.27 15.96
CA SER A 543 16.94 -15.86 16.69
C SER A 543 16.68 -15.92 18.20
N ALA A 544 16.14 -14.85 18.81
CA ALA A 544 15.77 -14.87 20.22
C ALA A 544 14.68 -15.91 20.51
N ARG A 545 13.68 -16.03 19.61
CA ARG A 545 12.62 -17.04 19.76
C ARG A 545 13.14 -18.46 19.64
N THR A 546 14.03 -18.73 18.70
CA THR A 546 14.62 -20.07 18.56
C THR A 546 15.52 -20.43 19.75
N HIS A 547 16.30 -19.49 20.27
CA HIS A 547 17.13 -19.71 21.45
C HIS A 547 16.31 -19.95 22.74
N ASN A 548 15.24 -19.19 22.93
CA ASN A 548 14.38 -19.26 24.11
C ASN A 548 13.22 -20.26 23.97
N LEU A 549 13.21 -21.10 22.93
CA LEU A 549 12.18 -22.10 22.74
C LEU A 549 12.32 -23.18 23.82
N VAL A 550 11.26 -23.38 24.59
CA VAL A 550 11.18 -24.36 25.68
C VAL A 550 9.92 -25.21 25.50
N GLY A 551 10.00 -26.48 25.86
CA GLY A 551 8.84 -27.38 25.88
C GLY A 551 9.14 -28.72 25.23
N HIS A 552 8.12 -29.36 24.69
CA HIS A 552 8.25 -30.64 24.00
C HIS A 552 7.28 -30.73 22.82
N VAL A 553 7.69 -31.47 21.79
CA VAL A 553 6.86 -31.82 20.65
C VAL A 553 7.08 -33.27 20.28
N GLY A 554 5.98 -34.00 20.21
CA GLY A 554 5.88 -35.26 19.50
C GLY A 554 5.34 -35.04 18.08
N ALA A 555 5.96 -35.66 17.09
CA ALA A 555 5.50 -35.62 15.71
C ALA A 555 5.50 -37.03 15.10
N SER A 556 4.43 -37.38 14.39
CA SER A 556 4.33 -38.67 13.71
C SER A 556 3.75 -38.55 12.31
N VAL A 557 4.21 -39.39 11.39
CA VAL A 557 3.66 -39.54 10.03
C VAL A 557 3.35 -41.00 9.82
N VAL A 558 2.19 -41.29 9.24
CA VAL A 558 1.76 -42.65 8.90
C VAL A 558 1.49 -42.72 7.40
N ASP A 559 1.99 -43.77 6.77
CA ASP A 559 1.83 -44.03 5.33
C ASP A 559 2.25 -42.84 4.44
N GLY A 560 3.39 -42.22 4.77
CA GLY A 560 4.00 -41.12 4.02
C GLY A 560 4.97 -41.59 2.93
N SER A 561 5.71 -40.67 2.32
CA SER A 561 6.80 -41.00 1.41
C SER A 561 7.94 -39.98 1.42
N ILE A 562 9.15 -40.44 1.10
CA ILE A 562 10.33 -39.60 0.87
C ILE A 562 10.65 -39.58 -0.61
N GLY A 563 10.83 -38.37 -1.16
CA GLY A 563 11.25 -38.16 -2.53
C GLY A 563 12.71 -38.52 -2.79
N SER A 564 13.05 -38.65 -4.08
CA SER A 564 14.38 -39.07 -4.49
C SER A 564 15.48 -38.06 -4.18
N THR A 565 15.14 -36.79 -3.95
CA THR A 565 16.12 -35.70 -3.78
C THR A 565 16.79 -35.82 -2.42
N LEU A 566 16.00 -35.95 -1.36
CA LEU A 566 16.42 -36.18 0.01
C LEU A 566 17.11 -37.53 0.14
N LEU A 567 16.55 -38.59 -0.47
CA LEU A 567 17.19 -39.91 -0.48
C LEU A 567 18.58 -39.86 -1.10
N ARG A 568 18.77 -39.14 -2.21
CA ARG A 568 20.08 -38.98 -2.84
C ARG A 568 21.04 -38.15 -1.99
N SER A 569 20.54 -37.15 -1.27
CA SER A 569 21.35 -36.39 -0.31
C SER A 569 21.86 -37.26 0.83
N LEU A 570 21.07 -38.22 1.31
CA LEU A 570 21.43 -39.09 2.43
C LEU A 570 22.27 -40.30 2.01
N LEU A 571 21.96 -40.92 0.86
CA LEU A 571 22.63 -42.13 0.37
C LEU A 571 23.86 -41.82 -0.49
N GLY A 572 24.05 -40.55 -0.87
CA GLY A 572 25.11 -40.10 -1.74
C GLY A 572 24.77 -40.19 -3.24
N PRO A 573 25.47 -39.41 -4.09
CA PRO A 573 25.11 -39.25 -5.51
C PRO A 573 25.31 -40.52 -6.35
N GLN A 574 26.07 -41.50 -5.85
CA GLN A 574 26.38 -42.74 -6.58
C GLN A 574 25.29 -43.81 -6.44
N VAL A 575 24.35 -43.66 -5.50
CA VAL A 575 23.27 -44.61 -5.29
C VAL A 575 22.10 -44.26 -6.22
N PRO A 576 21.70 -45.16 -7.14
CA PRO A 576 20.60 -44.88 -8.06
C PRO A 576 19.25 -44.94 -7.33
N VAL A 577 18.75 -43.78 -6.91
CA VAL A 577 17.41 -43.65 -6.33
C VAL A 577 16.42 -43.26 -7.43
N LYS A 578 15.38 -44.08 -7.63
CA LYS A 578 14.26 -43.80 -8.54
C LYS A 578 12.95 -43.71 -7.76
N GLY A 579 12.15 -42.68 -8.04
CA GLY A 579 10.82 -42.51 -7.46
C GLY A 579 10.83 -42.08 -6.00
N GLN A 580 9.76 -42.39 -5.28
CA GLN A 580 9.61 -42.12 -3.85
C GLN A 580 9.75 -43.41 -3.04
N MET A 581 10.35 -43.33 -1.86
CA MET A 581 10.39 -44.43 -0.90
C MET A 581 9.18 -44.30 0.05
N PRO A 582 8.27 -45.29 0.07
CA PRO A 582 7.15 -45.27 1.02
C PRO A 582 7.65 -45.43 2.46
N ILE A 583 7.03 -44.72 3.38
CA ILE A 583 7.26 -44.79 4.82
C ILE A 583 5.99 -45.33 5.46
N ARG A 584 6.08 -46.46 6.15
CA ARG A 584 4.96 -47.02 6.92
C ARG A 584 4.65 -46.16 8.13
N CYS A 585 5.69 -45.80 8.88
CA CYS A 585 5.56 -44.87 9.99
C CYS A 585 6.88 -44.10 10.20
N PHE A 586 6.75 -42.87 10.66
CA PHE A 586 7.82 -42.06 11.20
C PHE A 586 7.33 -41.49 12.53
N GLY A 587 8.22 -41.41 13.51
CA GLY A 587 7.95 -40.83 14.80
C GLY A 587 9.18 -40.12 15.34
N VAL A 588 8.99 -38.95 15.91
CA VAL A 588 10.02 -38.22 16.63
C VAL A 588 9.42 -37.60 17.88
N HIS A 589 10.14 -37.66 18.98
CA HIS A 589 9.83 -36.94 20.22
C HIS A 589 11.02 -36.06 20.58
N THR A 590 10.75 -34.78 20.82
CA THR A 590 11.76 -33.74 20.98
C THR A 590 11.44 -32.88 22.19
N GLN A 591 12.45 -32.61 23.02
CA GLN A 591 12.42 -31.61 24.08
C GLN A 591 13.25 -30.40 23.67
N PHE A 592 12.78 -29.20 23.96
CA PHE A 592 13.45 -27.94 23.63
C PHE A 592 13.88 -27.26 24.92
N ALA A 593 15.16 -26.89 24.98
CA ALA A 593 15.73 -26.08 26.05
C ALA A 593 17.03 -25.43 25.56
N GLU A 594 17.31 -24.21 25.99
CA GLU A 594 18.62 -23.54 25.81
C GLU A 594 19.11 -23.50 24.34
N GLY A 595 18.20 -23.33 23.38
CA GLY A 595 18.52 -23.30 21.95
C GLY A 595 18.87 -24.66 21.34
N VAL A 596 18.58 -25.76 22.04
CA VAL A 596 18.83 -27.13 21.59
C VAL A 596 17.52 -27.93 21.58
N ALA A 597 17.29 -28.65 20.48
CA ALA A 597 16.27 -29.68 20.35
C ALA A 597 16.88 -31.05 20.71
N HIS A 598 16.58 -31.56 21.89
CA HIS A 598 16.96 -32.88 22.35
C HIS A 598 15.97 -33.92 21.85
N ILE A 599 16.42 -34.82 21.00
CA ILE A 599 15.60 -35.86 20.39
C ILE A 599 15.81 -37.14 21.20
N ASP A 600 14.85 -37.47 22.06
CA ASP A 600 14.90 -38.67 22.90
C ASP A 600 14.61 -39.93 22.07
N GLN A 601 13.79 -39.78 21.03
CA GLN A 601 13.50 -40.84 20.08
C GLN A 601 13.24 -40.26 18.70
N VAL A 602 13.90 -40.83 17.70
CA VAL A 602 13.53 -40.71 16.30
C VAL A 602 13.47 -42.10 15.69
N GLY A 603 12.48 -42.37 14.86
CA GLY A 603 12.37 -43.63 14.16
C GLY A 603 11.63 -43.51 12.85
N LEU A 604 11.94 -44.44 11.95
CA LEU A 604 11.31 -44.58 10.66
C LEU A 604 11.22 -46.05 10.30
N GLU A 605 10.11 -46.47 9.70
CA GLU A 605 9.94 -47.82 9.19
C GLU A 605 9.42 -47.77 7.75
N SER A 606 10.04 -48.57 6.89
CA SER A 606 9.66 -48.85 5.51
C SER A 606 9.79 -50.35 5.24
N ASP A 607 9.45 -50.79 4.03
CA ASP A 607 9.54 -52.21 3.64
C ASP A 607 10.95 -52.79 3.71
N ILE A 608 11.98 -51.96 3.58
CA ILE A 608 13.38 -52.39 3.47
C ILE A 608 14.29 -51.80 4.56
N LEU A 609 13.79 -50.88 5.38
CA LEU A 609 14.57 -50.14 6.36
C LEU A 609 13.76 -49.89 7.64
N HIS A 610 14.31 -50.33 8.76
CA HIS A 610 13.96 -49.83 10.08
C HIS A 610 15.08 -48.91 10.56
N LEU A 611 14.72 -47.74 11.04
CA LEU A 611 15.65 -46.75 11.58
C LEU A 611 15.18 -46.38 12.97
N ARG A 612 16.11 -46.34 13.92
CA ARG A 612 15.89 -45.77 15.25
C ARG A 612 17.08 -44.91 15.64
N GLY A 613 16.88 -43.98 16.54
CA GLY A 613 17.96 -43.13 17.00
C GLY A 613 17.52 -42.13 18.05
N HIS A 614 18.48 -41.30 18.45
CA HIS A 614 18.34 -40.20 19.39
C HIS A 614 19.47 -39.19 19.12
N GLY A 615 19.45 -38.03 19.77
CA GLY A 615 20.53 -37.06 19.67
C GLY A 615 20.07 -35.64 19.94
N SER A 616 20.72 -34.68 19.29
CA SER A 616 20.36 -33.27 19.43
C SER A 616 20.51 -32.49 18.13
N VAL A 617 19.76 -31.40 18.02
CA VAL A 617 19.90 -30.40 16.97
C VAL A 617 20.04 -29.02 17.61
N THR A 618 21.13 -28.30 17.33
CA THR A 618 21.26 -26.90 17.72
C THR A 618 20.37 -26.05 16.82
N LEU A 619 19.42 -25.31 17.39
CA LEU A 619 18.38 -24.61 16.63
C LEU A 619 18.92 -23.42 15.84
N GLU A 620 19.90 -22.67 16.37
CA GLU A 620 20.47 -21.50 15.71
C GLU A 620 21.28 -21.86 14.46
N THR A 621 22.09 -22.92 14.54
CA THR A 621 23.01 -23.33 13.48
C THR A 621 22.48 -24.49 12.63
N HIS A 622 21.34 -25.06 13.03
CA HIS A 622 20.82 -26.34 12.52
C HIS A 622 21.85 -27.48 12.57
N ALA A 623 22.79 -27.43 13.52
CA ALA A 623 23.84 -28.43 13.65
C ALA A 623 23.27 -29.74 14.21
N LEU A 624 23.59 -30.84 13.55
CA LEU A 624 23.12 -32.19 13.90
C LEU A 624 24.15 -32.89 14.78
N ASN A 625 23.66 -33.66 15.74
CA ASN A 625 24.43 -34.64 16.50
C ASN A 625 23.51 -35.82 16.80
N LEU A 626 23.30 -36.69 15.81
CA LEU A 626 22.36 -37.80 15.90
C LEU A 626 23.10 -39.14 15.91
N GLN A 627 22.67 -40.05 16.77
CA GLN A 627 23.05 -41.45 16.74
C GLN A 627 21.90 -42.25 16.17
N LEU A 628 22.11 -42.83 14.99
CA LEU A 628 21.12 -43.58 14.25
C LEU A 628 21.55 -45.04 14.14
N ALA A 629 20.62 -45.98 14.25
CA ALA A 629 20.83 -47.41 14.09
C ALA A 629 19.91 -47.94 12.97
N PRO A 630 20.27 -47.74 11.69
CA PRO A 630 19.58 -48.38 10.58
C PRO A 630 19.73 -49.89 10.61
N GLN A 631 18.63 -50.58 10.32
CA GLN A 631 18.54 -52.01 10.06
C GLN A 631 17.87 -52.21 8.69
N VAL A 632 18.67 -52.63 7.71
CA VAL A 632 18.23 -52.90 6.34
C VAL A 632 17.77 -54.36 6.25
N LEU A 633 16.58 -54.58 5.70
CA LEU A 633 16.01 -55.90 5.48
C LEU A 633 16.36 -56.40 4.08
N LEU A 634 17.00 -57.57 3.99
CA LEU A 634 17.50 -58.16 2.75
C LEU A 634 16.99 -59.60 2.62
N GLY A 635 15.78 -59.77 2.09
CA GLY A 635 15.28 -61.08 1.64
C GLY A 635 15.31 -62.19 2.71
N GLY A 636 15.05 -61.86 3.98
CA GLY A 636 15.05 -62.80 5.11
C GLY A 636 16.23 -62.64 6.07
N ALA A 637 17.30 -61.95 5.64
CA ALA A 637 18.39 -61.50 6.51
C ALA A 637 18.20 -60.01 6.89
N SER A 638 18.89 -59.57 7.94
CA SER A 638 19.01 -58.15 8.28
C SER A 638 20.48 -57.74 8.40
N ALA A 639 20.76 -56.51 8.00
CA ALA A 639 22.05 -55.86 8.18
C ALA A 639 21.86 -54.59 9.01
N SER A 640 22.58 -54.44 10.12
CA SER A 640 22.50 -53.26 10.97
C SER A 640 23.86 -52.60 11.17
N SER A 641 23.85 -51.28 11.37
CA SER A 641 25.05 -50.50 11.69
C SER A 641 24.65 -49.30 12.54
N THR A 642 25.53 -48.83 13.43
CA THR A 642 25.33 -47.56 14.13
C THR A 642 26.04 -46.44 13.36
N LEU A 643 25.33 -45.35 13.14
CA LEU A 643 25.77 -44.19 12.39
C LEU A 643 25.73 -42.96 13.30
N HIS A 644 26.72 -42.08 13.14
CA HIS A 644 26.73 -40.75 13.71
C HIS A 644 26.52 -39.73 12.59
N VAL A 645 25.46 -38.93 12.72
CA VAL A 645 25.14 -37.85 11.77
C VAL A 645 25.49 -36.52 12.42
N SER A 646 26.43 -35.83 11.79
CA SER A 646 26.92 -34.50 12.18
C SER A 646 26.76 -33.49 11.03
N GLY A 647 27.37 -32.31 11.14
CA GLY A 647 27.21 -31.23 10.14
C GLY A 647 25.92 -30.45 10.37
N THR A 648 25.35 -29.87 9.31
CA THR A 648 24.09 -29.11 9.38
C THR A 648 22.96 -29.84 8.67
N TRP A 649 21.71 -29.47 8.94
CA TRP A 649 20.54 -30.03 8.25
C TRP A 649 20.64 -29.99 6.70
N THR A 650 21.26 -28.95 6.14
CA THR A 650 21.45 -28.79 4.69
C THR A 650 22.68 -29.49 4.14
N ASN A 651 23.63 -29.87 4.99
CA ASN A 651 24.84 -30.59 4.62
C ASN A 651 25.22 -31.63 5.69
N PRO A 652 24.40 -32.70 5.83
CA PRO A 652 24.63 -33.71 6.85
C PRO A 652 25.86 -34.55 6.51
N GLN A 653 26.69 -34.83 7.52
CA GLN A 653 27.85 -35.70 7.41
C GLN A 653 27.58 -36.99 8.18
N VAL A 654 27.50 -38.10 7.46
CA VAL A 654 27.24 -39.42 8.03
C VAL A 654 28.56 -40.16 8.20
N SER A 655 28.83 -40.66 9.40
CA SER A 655 29.99 -41.50 9.72
C SER A 655 29.55 -42.76 10.49
N MET A 656 30.35 -43.82 10.46
CA MET A 656 30.06 -45.01 11.27
C MET A 656 30.43 -44.75 12.72
N ALA A 657 29.55 -45.15 13.63
CA ALA A 657 29.76 -45.13 15.07
C ALA A 657 29.99 -46.57 15.59
N PRO A 658 30.66 -46.74 16.74
CA PRO A 658 30.78 -48.04 17.34
C PRO A 658 29.40 -48.55 17.77
N ALA A 659 29.13 -49.84 17.54
CA ALA A 659 27.96 -50.51 18.08
C ALA A 659 28.04 -50.57 19.62
N GLY A 660 26.96 -51.00 20.29
CA GLY A 660 26.91 -51.08 21.76
C GLY A 660 27.98 -51.99 22.40
N ASP A 661 28.63 -52.85 21.60
CA ASP A 661 29.76 -53.69 22.01
C ASP A 661 31.14 -53.08 21.70
N GLY A 662 31.18 -51.81 21.27
CA GLY A 662 32.40 -51.06 20.97
C GLY A 662 33.00 -51.30 19.59
N ARG A 663 32.42 -52.18 18.76
CA ARG A 663 32.96 -52.49 17.43
C ARG A 663 32.36 -51.60 16.34
N PHE A 664 33.22 -51.15 15.43
CA PHE A 664 32.78 -50.55 14.17
C PHE A 664 32.52 -51.67 13.16
N GLY A 665 31.33 -51.71 12.58
CA GLY A 665 31.02 -52.71 11.57
C GLY A 665 29.55 -52.78 11.21
N ILE A 666 29.28 -53.52 10.14
CA ILE A 666 27.92 -53.91 9.75
C ILE A 666 27.70 -55.31 10.30
N THR A 667 26.69 -55.46 11.16
CA THR A 667 26.27 -56.76 11.66
C THR A 667 25.31 -57.37 10.64
N ILE A 668 25.70 -58.48 10.02
CA ILE A 668 24.90 -59.20 9.03
C ILE A 668 24.48 -60.53 9.65
N GLY A 669 23.18 -60.80 9.67
CA GLY A 669 22.64 -62.03 10.24
C GLY A 669 22.14 -61.83 11.67
N GLY A 670 20.96 -62.39 11.91
CA GLY A 670 20.10 -62.15 13.07
C GLY A 670 18.68 -62.37 12.58
N GLY A 671 18.04 -63.44 13.05
CA GLY A 671 16.72 -63.85 12.57
C GLY A 671 15.75 -62.68 12.67
N GLY A 672 15.05 -62.38 11.58
CA GLY A 672 13.89 -61.48 11.55
C GLY A 672 12.68 -62.04 12.31
N GLY A 673 12.95 -62.70 13.44
CA GLY A 673 12.05 -63.48 14.26
C GLY A 673 12.35 -63.25 15.73
N SER A 674 11.94 -62.08 16.21
CA SER A 674 11.31 -61.99 17.52
C SER A 674 9.97 -61.33 17.30
N ASP A 675 8.91 -62.11 17.49
CA ASP A 675 7.55 -61.64 17.75
C ASP A 675 7.59 -60.67 18.94
N ASP A 676 7.83 -59.40 18.68
CA ASP A 676 7.21 -58.34 19.45
C ASP A 676 6.39 -57.53 18.46
N GLY A 677 5.09 -57.46 18.73
CA GLY A 677 4.17 -56.62 18.00
C GLY A 677 4.76 -55.24 17.74
N THR A 678 4.92 -54.95 16.46
CA THR A 678 4.87 -53.63 15.84
C THR A 678 5.82 -52.56 16.40
N SER A 679 7.05 -52.59 15.89
CA SER A 679 8.01 -51.47 15.87
C SER A 679 7.35 -50.09 15.65
N CYS A 680 6.42 -49.97 14.70
CA CYS A 680 5.62 -48.75 14.51
C CYS A 680 4.69 -48.42 15.68
N THR A 681 4.08 -49.39 16.37
CA THR A 681 3.16 -49.10 17.48
C THR A 681 3.91 -48.48 18.66
N GLY A 682 5.05 -49.04 19.06
CA GLY A 682 5.87 -48.45 20.12
C GLY A 682 6.39 -47.06 19.75
N LEU A 683 6.93 -46.92 18.52
CA LEU A 683 7.42 -45.65 18.01
C LEU A 683 6.33 -44.56 17.96
N LEU A 684 5.15 -44.90 17.42
CA LEU A 684 4.03 -43.96 17.33
C LEU A 684 3.45 -43.64 18.72
N ALA A 685 3.41 -44.59 19.65
CA ALA A 685 2.93 -44.34 21.01
C ALA A 685 3.79 -43.30 21.74
N THR A 686 5.12 -43.41 21.64
CA THR A 686 6.04 -42.41 22.20
C THR A 686 5.97 -41.09 21.45
N ALA A 687 6.02 -41.10 20.12
CA ALA A 687 5.96 -39.88 19.31
C ALA A 687 4.62 -39.13 19.43
N ARG A 688 3.55 -39.80 19.86
CA ARG A 688 2.24 -39.19 20.11
C ARG A 688 1.96 -38.94 21.58
N GLU A 689 2.90 -39.21 22.48
CA GLU A 689 2.72 -39.05 23.93
C GLU A 689 1.46 -39.77 24.45
N GLY A 690 1.15 -40.92 23.86
CA GLY A 690 -0.06 -41.70 24.16
C GLY A 690 -1.35 -41.20 23.50
N ALA A 691 -1.32 -40.12 22.71
CA ALA A 691 -2.48 -39.66 21.95
C ALA A 691 -2.85 -40.65 20.84
N GLU A 692 -4.16 -40.77 20.58
CA GLU A 692 -4.69 -41.54 19.46
C GLU A 692 -4.27 -40.95 18.12
N GLY A 693 -4.24 -41.77 17.08
CA GLY A 693 -3.93 -41.35 15.72
C GLY A 693 -4.02 -42.50 14.72
N PRO A 694 -3.78 -42.22 13.42
CA PRO A 694 -3.86 -43.23 12.36
C PRO A 694 -3.01 -44.47 12.68
N ALA A 695 -3.55 -45.64 12.41
CA ALA A 695 -2.81 -46.89 12.46
C ALA A 695 -2.09 -47.11 11.12
N PRO A 696 -0.82 -47.57 11.11
CA PRO A 696 -0.10 -47.85 9.88
C PRO A 696 -0.74 -49.01 9.12
N THR A 697 -0.74 -48.91 7.79
CA THR A 697 -1.32 -49.95 6.93
C THR A 697 -0.63 -51.30 7.18
N ILE A 698 -1.43 -52.36 7.36
CA ILE A 698 -0.92 -53.71 7.60
C ILE A 698 -0.38 -54.27 6.28
N VAL A 699 0.93 -54.46 6.19
CA VAL A 699 1.54 -55.14 5.05
C VAL A 699 1.30 -56.65 5.23
N ARG A 700 0.36 -57.22 4.47
CA ARG A 700 0.31 -58.68 4.33
C ARG A 700 1.61 -59.11 3.66
N LYS A 701 2.46 -59.87 4.36
CA LYS A 701 3.61 -60.56 3.77
C LYS A 701 3.10 -61.30 2.52
N LYS A 702 3.35 -60.78 1.32
CA LYS A 702 3.28 -61.61 0.12
C LYS A 702 4.32 -62.69 0.35
N ALA A 703 3.89 -63.95 0.42
CA ALA A 703 4.78 -65.10 0.40
C ALA A 703 5.82 -64.85 -0.70
N SER A 704 7.04 -64.51 -0.30
CA SER A 704 8.03 -64.07 -1.25
C SER A 704 8.43 -65.26 -2.10
N LYS A 705 8.51 -65.01 -3.40
CA LYS A 705 9.36 -65.68 -4.39
C LYS A 705 10.77 -65.93 -3.86
N GLU A 706 10.96 -66.84 -2.91
CA GLU A 706 12.27 -67.40 -2.54
C GLU A 706 12.96 -67.97 -3.80
N GLU A 707 12.19 -68.46 -4.77
CA GLU A 707 12.68 -68.98 -6.04
C GLU A 707 13.40 -67.95 -6.95
N LYS A 708 13.12 -66.64 -6.87
CA LYS A 708 13.76 -65.67 -7.78
C LYS A 708 15.11 -65.16 -7.29
N ILE A 709 15.31 -65.06 -5.98
CA ILE A 709 16.58 -64.58 -5.40
C ILE A 709 17.61 -65.70 -5.37
N MET A 710 17.19 -66.95 -5.07
CA MET A 710 18.07 -68.13 -5.18
C MET A 710 18.56 -68.37 -6.61
N ASN A 711 17.73 -68.15 -7.63
CA ASN A 711 18.15 -68.24 -9.03
C ASN A 711 19.13 -67.13 -9.47
N MET A 712 19.09 -65.96 -8.82
CA MET A 712 20.00 -64.86 -9.12
C MET A 712 21.37 -65.04 -8.44
N LEU A 713 21.41 -65.68 -7.27
CA LEU A 713 22.64 -66.03 -6.56
C LEU A 713 23.35 -67.25 -7.18
N HIS A 714 22.61 -68.22 -7.72
CA HIS A 714 23.19 -69.32 -8.53
C HIS A 714 23.83 -68.82 -9.83
N GLY A 715 23.33 -67.74 -10.43
CA GLY A 715 23.90 -67.12 -11.64
C GLY A 715 25.21 -66.35 -11.42
N LEU A 716 25.56 -66.03 -10.17
CA LEU A 716 26.77 -65.26 -9.82
C LEU A 716 27.95 -66.16 -9.37
N GLY A 717 27.80 -67.49 -9.38
CA GLY A 717 28.90 -68.43 -9.17
C GLY A 717 29.53 -68.44 -7.78
N LEU A 718 28.88 -67.85 -6.77
CA LEU A 718 29.41 -67.73 -5.40
C LEU A 718 29.08 -68.92 -4.49
N PHE A 719 28.31 -69.89 -4.98
CA PHE A 719 28.11 -71.18 -4.31
C PHE A 719 28.10 -72.29 -5.35
N ARG A 720 28.95 -73.30 -5.14
CA ARG A 720 28.81 -74.64 -5.73
C ARG A 720 28.06 -75.53 -4.76
#